data_AF-A0A923LCI5-F1
#
_entry.id   AF-A0A923LCI5-F1
#
_cell.length_a   1.000
_cell.length_b   1.000
_cell.length_c   1.000
_cell.angle_alpha   90.00
_cell.angle_beta   90.00
_cell.angle_gamma   90.00
#
_symmetry.space_group_name_H-M   'P 1'
#
loop_
_entity.id
_entity.type
_entity.pdbx_description
1 polymer ?
#
loop_
_entity_poly.entity_id
_entity_poly.type
_entity_poly.pdbx_seq_one_letter_code
_entity_poly.pdbx_strand_id
1 'polypeptide(L)'
;MRAKLEQIAAGKIEYRRPSLSLSESLIVLNCRPGEKAEGSFTLSADETVKGVVYASSFRMKVEHPSFHSRSARISYVFDADGFWGGEEIEGEFCIVSEAGEYLLPYRVRIEEHSKNEDDSYAYFISADPIAPLPEEKAKEPEAQVLEIIEDPKGKETADLTPAEAEKLIGQILRGRYPAEAGFEKLEKAYHTYGGQEMLSGICSILIKNGRTDAESFNWYRRGVRMELKITNLFEYFMMSVPEQYEEPFPKNLLLYFRMENTLNQAQKAMLYANIIRYQDEHSDVYQLYREQIEAFMLDQLLERRQSEDMAVIYERFLVEQLLTIDFAEALADIMFLRRLTCRDRRIRQVQVVYEQLQKSFTIPLVRGQALIPVYTPGAMILLVDEQGSCYSSSVPYTLTRLMNERRYVEKCRELLRYHQGLYLYLCDGTSRSHVLTAENVENYKRVLKIEGFTAHYKENVRQEILQFYYANHDLDELDREFFVTETNYMTPKDRARYTEILILRGLCEEAWDMIVRHGYSMVRTTLLVRLTAWRIREIEYGENEFLLKLCLFMFRNHKYNEGILEYLAGYYYGSSETMEAIWKEARAFELNVFDLEERMLGQMLFTGQLRESASAIFRDYRSLGGEGIVTRAYLTWLAWDDFVRDNPAPEETFTYLEQAIAWEENLPEVCGLAYLKELAGRPELSEHQKVQAERMLKEYIQKRLRFGFMKALLAGLGRSELLEDKTFVEYRADPSHRVFIHYVIETPREKNCSYMAERMYPVEPGVFVKEFTLFYGERLTWFVTEQMEDGTEQATPDRSFVEKQEEPMCTGTKYADIYEMSRAVAERDQEKLEKQLEDYGEKKFLVETLFSLK
;
A
#
# COMPACT_ATOMS: atom_id res chain seq x y z
N MET A 1 -24.09 27.29 -7.36
CA MET A 1 -25.05 26.36 -8.01
C MET A 1 -26.50 26.86 -7.95
N ARG A 2 -27.20 26.80 -6.80
CA ARG A 2 -28.63 27.17 -6.70
C ARG A 2 -29.01 28.52 -7.33
N ALA A 3 -28.27 29.58 -7.06
CA ALA A 3 -28.55 30.91 -7.64
C ALA A 3 -28.52 30.93 -9.18
N LYS A 4 -27.66 30.11 -9.82
CA LYS A 4 -27.60 29.98 -11.29
C LYS A 4 -28.81 29.22 -11.82
N LEU A 5 -29.22 28.15 -11.12
CA LEU A 5 -30.46 27.44 -11.43
C LEU A 5 -31.69 28.35 -11.33
N GLU A 6 -31.73 29.26 -10.35
CA GLU A 6 -32.81 30.25 -10.20
C GLU A 6 -32.83 31.24 -11.39
N GLN A 7 -31.66 31.64 -11.89
CA GLN A 7 -31.54 32.47 -13.09
C GLN A 7 -32.03 31.72 -14.34
N ILE A 8 -31.59 30.47 -14.54
CA ILE A 8 -32.02 29.64 -15.66
C ILE A 8 -33.54 29.41 -15.61
N ALA A 9 -34.09 29.04 -14.45
CA ALA A 9 -35.53 28.86 -14.26
C ALA A 9 -36.35 30.15 -14.49
N ALA A 10 -35.71 31.33 -14.39
CA ALA A 10 -36.31 32.62 -14.70
C ALA A 10 -36.08 33.07 -16.17
N GLY A 11 -35.49 32.22 -17.02
CA GLY A 11 -35.21 32.51 -18.43
C GLY A 11 -33.95 33.37 -18.65
N LYS A 12 -33.14 33.60 -17.61
CA LYS A 12 -31.90 34.37 -17.71
C LYS A 12 -30.73 33.44 -17.96
N ILE A 13 -30.55 33.09 -19.23
CA ILE A 13 -29.49 32.18 -19.69
C ILE A 13 -28.42 32.99 -20.43
N GLU A 14 -27.16 32.75 -20.10
CA GLU A 14 -26.02 33.36 -20.79
C GLU A 14 -25.82 32.70 -22.15
N TYR A 15 -25.76 33.52 -23.20
CA TYR A 15 -25.65 33.02 -24.57
C TYR A 15 -24.29 32.37 -24.85
N ARG A 16 -23.21 33.02 -24.39
CA ARG A 16 -21.85 32.47 -24.44
C ARG A 16 -21.46 31.91 -23.08
N ARG A 17 -20.91 30.70 -23.08
CA ARG A 17 -20.30 30.12 -21.90
C ARG A 17 -18.90 30.75 -21.69
N PRO A 18 -18.55 31.16 -20.45
CA PRO A 18 -17.20 31.62 -20.13
C PRO A 18 -16.14 30.56 -20.46
N SER A 19 -14.93 31.01 -20.79
CA SER A 19 -13.79 30.14 -21.01
C SER A 19 -12.89 30.12 -19.77
N LEU A 20 -12.47 28.93 -19.35
CA LEU A 20 -11.58 28.74 -18.21
C LEU A 20 -10.33 27.95 -18.63
N SER A 21 -9.18 28.40 -18.13
CA SER A 21 -7.87 27.80 -18.36
C SER A 21 -7.17 27.51 -17.02
N LEU A 22 -6.39 26.44 -17.01
CA LEU A 22 -5.61 25.99 -15.85
C LEU A 22 -4.14 26.39 -16.05
N SER A 23 -3.45 26.79 -14.98
CA SER A 23 -2.01 27.08 -15.05
C SER A 23 -1.16 25.84 -15.32
N GLU A 24 -1.68 24.66 -14.97
CA GLU A 24 -1.00 23.38 -15.06
C GLU A 24 -1.94 22.33 -15.67
N SER A 25 -1.37 21.36 -16.40
CA SER A 25 -2.10 20.21 -16.94
C SER A 25 -1.88 18.92 -16.10
N LEU A 26 -0.87 18.91 -15.24
CA LEU A 26 -0.53 17.82 -14.33
C LEU A 26 0.25 18.39 -13.15
N ILE A 27 -0.20 18.07 -11.93
CA ILE A 27 0.52 18.43 -10.70
C ILE A 27 1.46 17.29 -10.32
N VAL A 28 2.73 17.60 -10.07
CA VAL A 28 3.71 16.63 -9.55
C VAL A 28 4.24 17.13 -8.21
N LEU A 29 4.09 16.31 -7.17
CA LEU A 29 4.57 16.59 -5.82
C LEU A 29 5.61 15.55 -5.42
N ASN A 30 6.65 16.00 -4.72
CA ASN A 30 7.60 15.12 -4.04
C ASN A 30 7.60 15.48 -2.56
N CYS A 31 7.52 14.49 -1.69
CA CYS A 31 7.62 14.68 -0.24
C CYS A 31 8.23 13.48 0.45
N ARG A 32 8.70 13.68 1.67
CA ARG A 32 9.20 12.59 2.50
C ARG A 32 8.05 11.87 3.21
N PRO A 33 8.22 10.60 3.61
CA PRO A 33 7.31 9.90 4.50
C PRO A 33 6.97 10.75 5.74
N GLY A 34 5.68 10.92 6.05
CA GLY A 34 5.22 11.71 7.20
C GLY A 34 5.18 13.23 7.00
N GLU A 35 5.65 13.74 5.85
CA GLU A 35 5.65 15.17 5.56
C GLU A 35 4.33 15.64 4.94
N LYS A 36 4.01 16.93 5.11
CA LYS A 36 2.93 17.58 4.37
C LYS A 36 3.51 18.35 3.20
N ALA A 37 3.07 18.04 1.99
CA ALA A 37 3.41 18.79 0.79
C ALA A 37 2.32 19.80 0.47
N GLU A 38 2.69 21.07 0.38
CA GLU A 38 1.78 22.13 -0.02
C GLU A 38 2.02 22.53 -1.48
N GLY A 39 0.95 22.89 -2.18
CA GLY A 39 1.03 23.38 -3.54
C GLY A 39 -0.17 24.23 -3.90
N SER A 40 -0.16 24.81 -5.09
CA SER A 40 -1.29 25.58 -5.58
C SER A 40 -1.29 25.67 -7.09
N PHE A 41 -2.47 25.59 -7.70
CA PHE A 41 -2.66 25.88 -9.12
C PHE A 41 -3.55 27.12 -9.29
N THR A 42 -3.49 27.75 -10.46
CA THR A 42 -4.29 28.95 -10.77
C THR A 42 -5.30 28.65 -11.86
N LEU A 43 -6.54 29.08 -11.62
CA LEU A 43 -7.65 29.10 -12.56
C LEU A 43 -7.76 30.50 -13.15
N SER A 44 -7.80 30.62 -14.47
CA SER A 44 -7.96 31.91 -15.17
C SER A 44 -9.11 31.84 -16.18
N ALA A 45 -10.09 32.71 -16.00
CA ALA A 45 -11.26 32.82 -16.88
C ALA A 45 -11.30 34.18 -17.61
N ASP A 46 -12.03 34.25 -18.71
CA ASP A 46 -12.32 35.50 -19.42
C ASP A 46 -13.20 36.45 -18.59
N GLU A 47 -14.10 35.90 -17.78
CA GLU A 47 -15.01 36.63 -16.91
C GLU A 47 -14.99 36.14 -15.46
N THR A 48 -15.76 36.77 -14.58
CA THR A 48 -15.87 36.32 -13.17
C THR A 48 -16.74 35.08 -13.10
N VAL A 49 -16.15 33.96 -12.69
CA VAL A 49 -16.84 32.66 -12.62
C VAL A 49 -16.92 32.15 -11.20
N LYS A 50 -17.97 31.36 -10.90
CA LYS A 50 -18.11 30.60 -9.66
C LYS A 50 -17.82 29.13 -9.90
N GLY A 51 -17.19 28.48 -8.93
CA GLY A 51 -16.97 27.04 -8.98
C GLY A 51 -16.55 26.43 -7.65
N VAL A 52 -16.46 25.11 -7.65
CA VAL A 52 -16.03 24.28 -6.53
C VAL A 52 -15.01 23.25 -7.02
N VAL A 53 -13.99 22.98 -6.22
CA VAL A 53 -12.92 22.01 -6.48
C VAL A 53 -13.06 20.84 -5.53
N TYR A 54 -13.08 19.62 -6.08
CA TYR A 54 -13.12 18.38 -5.32
C TYR A 54 -11.82 17.60 -5.56
N ALA A 55 -11.22 17.03 -4.51
CA ALA A 55 -10.08 16.12 -4.65
C ALA A 55 -10.54 14.66 -4.67
N SER A 56 -9.87 13.79 -5.42
CA SER A 56 -10.20 12.37 -5.50
C SER A 56 -9.73 11.54 -4.29
N SER A 57 -8.79 12.06 -3.49
CA SER A 57 -8.25 11.38 -2.30
C SER A 57 -8.48 12.21 -1.03
N PHE A 58 -8.74 11.53 0.09
CA PHE A 58 -8.87 12.17 1.41
C PHE A 58 -7.52 12.74 1.92
N ARG A 59 -6.40 12.23 1.40
CA ARG A 59 -5.05 12.72 1.72
C ARG A 59 -4.73 14.04 1.03
N MET A 60 -5.49 14.41 -0.01
CA MET A 60 -5.34 15.64 -0.75
C MET A 60 -6.42 16.63 -0.33
N LYS A 61 -6.08 17.56 0.56
CA LYS A 61 -7.02 18.55 1.11
C LYS A 61 -6.93 19.86 0.36
N VAL A 62 -8.07 20.38 -0.07
CA VAL A 62 -8.17 21.72 -0.66
C VAL A 62 -8.58 22.70 0.44
N GLU A 63 -7.80 23.76 0.65
CA GLU A 63 -8.04 24.70 1.76
C GLU A 63 -9.35 25.48 1.60
N HIS A 64 -9.56 25.99 0.39
CA HIS A 64 -10.74 26.76 0.00
C HIS A 64 -11.34 26.18 -1.27
N PRO A 65 -12.23 25.17 -1.16
CA PRO A 65 -12.77 24.46 -2.31
C PRO A 65 -13.59 25.35 -3.25
N SER A 66 -14.26 26.37 -2.73
CA SER A 66 -15.14 27.25 -3.51
C SER A 66 -14.45 28.56 -3.89
N PHE A 67 -14.68 29.05 -5.10
CA PHE A 67 -14.13 30.30 -5.60
C PHE A 67 -15.17 31.14 -6.36
N HIS A 68 -14.95 32.45 -6.38
CA HIS A 68 -15.72 33.42 -7.15
C HIS A 68 -14.81 34.57 -7.60
N SER A 69 -14.16 34.42 -8.75
CA SER A 69 -13.25 35.43 -9.29
C SER A 69 -12.94 35.15 -10.76
N ARG A 70 -12.33 36.13 -11.45
CA ARG A 70 -11.78 35.93 -12.80
C ARG A 70 -10.48 35.13 -12.78
N SER A 71 -9.68 35.29 -11.73
CA SER A 71 -8.47 34.52 -11.48
C SER A 71 -8.51 34.01 -10.04
N ALA A 72 -8.42 32.70 -9.84
CA ALA A 72 -8.45 32.08 -8.52
C ALA A 72 -7.19 31.22 -8.32
N ARG A 73 -6.51 31.40 -7.18
CA ARG A 73 -5.41 30.53 -6.77
C ARG A 73 -5.98 29.50 -5.78
N ILE A 74 -5.89 28.22 -6.12
CA ILE A 74 -6.39 27.11 -5.31
C ILE A 74 -5.21 26.46 -4.62
N SER A 75 -5.12 26.60 -3.30
CA SER A 75 -4.12 25.97 -2.46
C SER A 75 -4.59 24.59 -2.00
N TYR A 76 -3.67 23.63 -1.98
CA TYR A 76 -3.91 22.27 -1.51
C TYR A 76 -2.73 21.76 -0.68
N VAL A 77 -3.03 20.79 0.18
CA VAL A 77 -2.06 20.11 1.04
C VAL A 77 -2.23 18.61 0.90
N PHE A 78 -1.15 17.92 0.58
CA PHE A 78 -1.07 16.47 0.60
C PHE A 78 -0.46 15.99 1.93
N ASP A 79 -1.15 15.08 2.60
CA ASP A 79 -0.70 14.46 3.85
C ASP A 79 -0.04 13.11 3.58
N ALA A 80 1.29 13.03 3.67
CA ALA A 80 2.05 11.79 3.48
C ALA A 80 2.23 10.97 4.77
N ASP A 81 1.45 11.23 5.82
CA ASP A 81 1.49 10.43 7.04
C ASP A 81 1.09 8.96 6.78
N GLY A 82 1.89 8.03 7.29
CA GLY A 82 1.71 6.59 7.10
C GLY A 82 2.25 5.99 5.78
N PHE A 83 2.66 6.81 4.81
CA PHE A 83 3.22 6.30 3.54
C PHE A 83 4.68 5.83 3.69
N TRP A 84 5.06 4.83 2.90
CA TRP A 84 6.45 4.34 2.85
C TRP A 84 7.24 5.00 1.72
N GLY A 85 8.56 5.07 1.88
CA GLY A 85 9.44 5.66 0.86
C GLY A 85 9.44 4.85 -0.44
N GLY A 86 9.32 5.52 -1.58
CA GLY A 86 9.22 4.91 -2.91
C GLY A 86 7.79 4.67 -3.41
N GLU A 87 6.76 4.99 -2.63
CA GLU A 87 5.36 4.91 -3.09
C GLU A 87 5.00 6.06 -4.05
N GLU A 88 4.16 5.76 -5.05
CA GLU A 88 3.60 6.74 -5.99
C GLU A 88 2.07 6.72 -5.90
N ILE A 89 1.47 7.89 -5.69
CA ILE A 89 0.03 8.06 -5.53
C ILE A 89 -0.49 8.92 -6.67
N GLU A 90 -1.52 8.42 -7.36
CA GLU A 90 -2.20 9.14 -8.43
C GLU A 90 -3.62 9.54 -8.01
N GLY A 91 -4.07 10.69 -8.50
CA GLY A 91 -5.43 11.18 -8.32
C GLY A 91 -5.71 12.38 -9.19
N GLU A 92 -6.81 13.06 -8.92
CA GLU A 92 -7.28 14.19 -9.72
C GLU A 92 -8.05 15.21 -8.87
N PHE A 93 -8.01 16.47 -9.30
CA PHE A 93 -8.95 17.50 -8.89
C PHE A 93 -10.06 17.59 -9.93
N CYS A 94 -11.31 17.54 -9.49
CA CYS A 94 -12.49 17.82 -10.29
C CYS A 94 -12.98 19.24 -9.99
N ILE A 95 -12.89 20.11 -11.00
CA ILE A 95 -13.26 21.52 -10.91
C ILE A 95 -14.62 21.68 -11.60
N VAL A 96 -15.65 21.95 -10.82
CA VAL A 96 -17.02 22.17 -11.30
C VAL A 96 -17.31 23.67 -11.26
N SER A 97 -17.43 24.30 -12.42
CA SER A 97 -17.59 25.76 -12.55
C SER A 97 -18.67 26.16 -13.56
N GLU A 98 -19.07 27.44 -13.53
CA GLU A 98 -19.95 28.04 -14.55
C GLU A 98 -19.35 28.00 -15.97
N ALA A 99 -18.02 27.87 -16.08
CA ALA A 99 -17.30 27.73 -17.35
C ALA A 99 -17.20 26.26 -17.83
N GLY A 100 -17.77 25.31 -17.10
CA GLY A 100 -17.67 23.88 -17.37
C GLY A 100 -17.02 23.07 -16.26
N GLU A 101 -16.94 21.76 -16.50
CA GLU A 101 -16.22 20.79 -15.68
C GLU A 101 -14.81 20.53 -16.25
N TYR A 102 -13.79 20.55 -15.38
CA TYR A 102 -12.39 20.34 -15.74
C TYR A 102 -11.73 19.35 -14.78
N LEU A 103 -10.92 18.44 -15.30
CA LEU A 103 -10.15 17.46 -14.53
C LEU A 103 -8.66 17.83 -14.56
N LEU A 104 -8.04 17.93 -13.40
CA LEU A 104 -6.61 18.19 -13.25
C LEU A 104 -5.94 17.02 -12.52
N PRO A 105 -5.23 16.13 -13.22
CA PRO A 105 -4.55 15.01 -12.58
C PRO A 105 -3.39 15.49 -11.70
N TYR A 106 -3.10 14.72 -10.65
CA TYR A 106 -1.92 14.89 -9.82
C TYR A 106 -1.23 13.57 -9.55
N ARG A 107 0.08 13.65 -9.31
CA ARG A 107 0.95 12.52 -8.98
C ARG A 107 1.88 12.92 -7.83
N VAL A 108 1.86 12.14 -6.76
CA VAL A 108 2.68 12.35 -5.57
C VAL A 108 3.70 11.23 -5.46
N ARG A 109 4.98 11.58 -5.33
CA ARG A 109 6.08 10.65 -5.15
C ARG A 109 6.66 10.79 -3.75
N ILE A 110 6.65 9.69 -3.01
CA ILE A 110 7.23 9.65 -1.68
C ILE A 110 8.71 9.29 -1.81
N GLU A 111 9.60 10.17 -1.35
CA GLU A 111 11.05 9.94 -1.40
C GLU A 111 11.43 8.67 -0.63
N GLU A 112 12.39 7.89 -1.14
CA GLU A 112 12.93 6.74 -0.42
C GLU A 112 13.55 7.18 0.92
N HIS A 113 13.42 6.34 1.96
CA HIS A 113 14.09 6.61 3.24
C HIS A 113 15.59 6.73 3.00
N SER A 114 16.17 7.92 3.25
CA SER A 114 17.62 8.03 3.38
C SER A 114 18.02 7.19 4.59
N LYS A 115 18.76 6.10 4.36
CA LYS A 115 19.40 5.38 5.47
C LYS A 115 20.26 6.40 6.21
N ASN A 116 19.90 6.73 7.45
CA ASN A 116 20.79 7.50 8.31
C ASN A 116 22.13 6.75 8.35
N GLU A 117 23.21 7.44 7.98
CA GLU A 117 24.57 6.90 8.01
C GLU A 117 25.05 6.57 9.44
N ASP A 118 24.24 6.87 10.47
CA ASP A 118 24.59 6.69 11.89
C ASP A 118 24.27 5.30 12.47
N ASP A 119 23.66 4.39 11.71
CA ASP A 119 23.62 2.94 12.04
C ASP A 119 24.60 2.13 11.17
N SER A 120 25.78 2.71 10.91
CA SER A 120 26.92 2.04 10.28
C SER A 120 27.57 1.01 11.23
N TYR A 121 26.80 0.02 11.67
CA TYR A 121 27.32 -1.30 12.03
C TYR A 121 26.89 -2.38 11.02
N ALA A 122 25.91 -2.08 10.14
CA ALA A 122 25.42 -3.01 9.12
C ALA A 122 26.37 -3.18 7.92
N TYR A 123 27.32 -2.27 7.69
CA TYR A 123 28.22 -2.32 6.53
C TYR A 123 29.35 -3.38 6.64
N PHE A 124 29.43 -4.13 7.74
CA PHE A 124 30.35 -5.28 7.87
C PHE A 124 29.64 -6.65 7.77
N ILE A 125 28.32 -6.70 7.55
CA ILE A 125 27.52 -7.96 7.59
C ILE A 125 27.27 -8.53 6.18
N SER A 126 28.21 -8.36 5.25
CA SER A 126 28.19 -9.03 3.93
C SER A 126 29.45 -9.85 3.65
N ALA A 127 30.07 -10.41 4.69
CA ALA A 127 31.07 -11.44 4.49
C ALA A 127 30.38 -12.80 4.27
N ASP A 128 30.64 -13.40 3.12
CA ASP A 128 30.20 -14.75 2.77
C ASP A 128 30.48 -15.77 3.88
N PRO A 129 29.60 -16.77 4.10
CA PRO A 129 29.83 -17.82 5.06
C PRO A 129 31.12 -18.59 4.76
N ILE A 130 31.94 -18.80 5.79
CA ILE A 130 33.00 -19.81 5.77
C ILE A 130 32.31 -21.16 5.50
N ALA A 131 32.64 -21.78 4.36
CA ALA A 131 32.16 -23.12 4.04
C ALA A 131 32.55 -24.09 5.17
N PRO A 132 31.68 -25.06 5.53
CA PRO A 132 32.05 -26.08 6.50
C PRO A 132 33.31 -26.79 5.99
N LEU A 133 34.39 -26.71 6.77
CA LEU A 133 35.55 -27.54 6.54
C LEU A 133 35.09 -29.01 6.61
N PRO A 134 35.50 -29.86 5.65
CA PRO A 134 35.04 -31.24 5.60
C PRO A 134 35.38 -31.95 6.91
N GLU A 135 34.43 -32.75 7.40
CA GLU A 135 34.67 -33.68 8.51
C GLU A 135 35.90 -34.52 8.18
N GLU A 136 36.92 -34.45 9.04
CA GLU A 136 38.04 -35.39 8.98
C GLU A 136 37.47 -36.79 9.18
N LYS A 137 37.40 -37.54 8.09
CA LYS A 137 37.28 -38.99 8.13
C LYS A 137 38.40 -39.50 9.02
N ALA A 138 38.02 -40.25 10.06
CA ALA A 138 38.94 -40.99 10.90
C ALA A 138 39.99 -41.67 10.02
N LYS A 139 41.23 -41.19 10.12
CA LYS A 139 42.38 -41.92 9.60
C LYS A 139 42.53 -43.15 10.49
N GLU A 140 42.46 -44.31 9.85
CA GLU A 140 42.86 -45.57 10.46
C GLU A 140 44.24 -45.40 11.11
N PRO A 141 44.47 -45.94 12.31
CA PRO A 141 45.79 -45.89 12.92
C PRO A 141 46.74 -46.72 12.04
N GLU A 142 47.63 -46.05 11.33
CA GLU A 142 48.80 -46.71 10.74
C GLU A 142 49.56 -47.36 11.88
N ALA A 143 49.55 -48.70 11.87
CA ALA A 143 50.32 -49.52 12.78
C ALA A 143 51.80 -49.11 12.68
N GLN A 144 52.28 -48.35 13.68
CA GLN A 144 53.71 -48.30 13.95
C GLN A 144 54.10 -49.68 14.45
N VAL A 145 54.61 -50.48 13.51
CA VAL A 145 55.44 -51.64 13.78
C VAL A 145 56.53 -51.17 14.75
N LEU A 146 56.46 -51.68 15.98
CA LEU A 146 57.57 -51.67 16.92
C LEU A 146 58.71 -52.45 16.25
N GLU A 147 59.60 -51.74 15.55
CA GLU A 147 60.90 -52.28 15.23
C GLU A 147 61.64 -52.52 16.54
N ILE A 148 61.82 -53.80 16.84
CA ILE A 148 62.84 -54.30 17.75
C ILE A 148 64.17 -53.83 17.17
N ILE A 149 64.71 -52.72 17.70
CA ILE A 149 66.09 -52.34 17.43
C ILE A 149 66.96 -53.25 18.29
N GLU A 150 67.54 -54.25 17.62
CA GLU A 150 68.74 -54.94 18.08
C GLU A 150 69.86 -53.91 18.30
N ASP A 151 70.55 -54.12 19.42
CA ASP A 151 71.87 -53.61 19.78
C ASP A 151 72.75 -53.13 18.61
N PRO A 152 73.37 -51.95 18.75
CA PRO A 152 74.74 -51.81 18.29
C PRO A 152 75.65 -51.34 19.41
N LYS A 153 76.66 -52.17 19.67
CA LYS A 153 77.87 -51.86 20.42
C LYS A 153 78.42 -50.47 20.08
N GLY A 154 78.52 -49.63 21.10
CA GLY A 154 79.32 -48.42 21.11
C GLY A 154 79.83 -48.15 22.53
N LYS A 155 81.07 -48.55 22.81
CA LYS A 155 81.79 -48.22 24.05
C LYS A 155 81.96 -46.70 24.13
N GLU A 156 81.45 -46.07 25.20
CA GLU A 156 82.10 -44.95 25.89
C GLU A 156 81.43 -44.69 27.26
N THR A 157 82.19 -45.00 28.32
CA THR A 157 82.10 -44.60 29.75
C THR A 157 80.71 -44.55 30.43
N ALA A 158 80.36 -45.67 31.10
CA ALA A 158 79.41 -45.68 32.21
C ALA A 158 80.15 -45.33 33.52
N ASP A 159 79.78 -44.23 34.17
CA ASP A 159 80.42 -43.76 35.42
C ASP A 159 79.81 -44.36 36.71
N LEU A 160 78.77 -45.20 36.63
CA LEU A 160 78.20 -45.87 37.81
C LEU A 160 77.89 -47.35 37.55
N THR A 161 78.34 -48.20 38.45
CA THR A 161 77.89 -49.60 38.59
C THR A 161 76.50 -49.66 39.25
N PRO A 162 75.73 -50.76 39.11
CA PRO A 162 74.40 -50.89 39.74
C PRO A 162 74.39 -50.61 41.25
N ALA A 163 75.43 -51.06 41.97
CA ALA A 163 75.58 -50.81 43.41
C ALA A 163 75.88 -49.35 43.76
N GLU A 164 76.56 -48.62 42.87
CA GLU A 164 76.81 -47.18 43.02
C GLU A 164 75.57 -46.36 42.70
N ALA A 165 74.75 -46.79 41.75
CA ALA A 165 73.45 -46.18 41.43
C ALA A 165 72.47 -46.28 42.61
N GLU A 166 72.38 -47.43 43.28
CA GLU A 166 71.57 -47.59 44.50
C GLU A 166 72.06 -46.70 45.65
N LYS A 167 73.39 -46.58 45.82
CA LYS A 167 73.99 -45.69 46.82
C LYS A 167 73.69 -44.22 46.53
N LEU A 168 73.72 -43.82 45.25
CA LEU A 168 73.37 -42.48 44.79
C LEU A 168 71.89 -42.17 45.00
N ILE A 169 70.97 -43.10 44.70
CA ILE A 169 69.53 -43.00 45.02
C ILE A 169 69.34 -42.72 46.51
N GLY A 170 69.99 -43.50 47.38
CA GLY A 170 69.93 -43.32 48.83
C GLY A 170 70.50 -41.98 49.31
N GLN A 171 71.51 -41.43 48.64
CA GLN A 171 72.07 -40.10 48.95
C GLN A 171 71.12 -38.97 48.53
N ILE A 172 70.49 -39.06 47.37
CA ILE A 172 69.52 -38.07 46.86
C ILE A 172 68.26 -38.05 47.74
N LEU A 173 67.69 -39.23 48.04
CA LEU A 173 66.50 -39.34 48.88
C LEU A 173 66.73 -38.84 50.32
N ARG A 174 67.96 -38.91 50.85
CA ARG A 174 68.36 -38.33 52.15
C ARG A 174 68.77 -36.85 52.08
N GLY A 175 68.69 -36.21 50.91
CA GLY A 175 69.05 -34.80 50.71
C GLY A 175 70.56 -34.52 50.73
N ARG A 176 71.39 -35.54 50.56
CA ARG A 176 72.86 -35.46 50.64
C ARG A 176 73.54 -35.30 49.27
N TYR A 177 72.76 -35.21 48.18
CA TYR A 177 73.26 -35.01 46.81
C TYR A 177 72.23 -34.22 45.98
N PRO A 178 72.66 -33.34 45.05
CA PRO A 178 71.75 -32.57 44.19
C PRO A 178 70.90 -33.48 43.30
N ALA A 179 69.57 -33.28 43.32
CA ALA A 179 68.64 -34.17 42.63
C ALA A 179 68.79 -34.13 41.11
N GLU A 180 69.01 -32.96 40.49
CA GLU A 180 69.10 -32.82 39.03
C GLU A 180 70.35 -33.50 38.44
N ALA A 181 71.53 -33.20 38.98
CA ALA A 181 72.80 -33.81 38.54
C ALA A 181 72.89 -35.31 38.84
N GLY A 182 72.17 -35.77 39.88
CA GLY A 182 72.04 -37.18 40.20
C GLY A 182 71.06 -37.92 39.28
N PHE A 183 70.01 -37.25 38.83
CA PHE A 183 68.96 -37.82 37.99
C PHE A 183 69.46 -38.19 36.59
N GLU A 184 70.21 -37.31 35.91
CA GLU A 184 70.78 -37.61 34.58
C GLU A 184 71.70 -38.83 34.59
N LYS A 185 72.46 -39.00 35.69
CA LYS A 185 73.35 -40.15 35.88
C LYS A 185 72.57 -41.44 36.14
N LEU A 186 71.48 -41.36 36.91
CA LEU A 186 70.60 -42.48 37.21
C LEU A 186 69.77 -42.92 35.99
N GLU A 187 69.32 -41.97 35.16
CA GLU A 187 68.64 -42.24 33.90
C GLU A 187 69.55 -43.02 32.94
N LYS A 188 70.78 -42.54 32.71
CA LYS A 188 71.78 -43.24 31.90
C LYS A 188 72.11 -44.63 32.45
N ALA A 189 72.27 -44.77 33.76
CA ALA A 189 72.52 -46.05 34.41
C ALA A 189 71.35 -47.03 34.24
N TYR A 190 70.11 -46.56 34.41
CA TYR A 190 68.91 -47.37 34.20
C TYR A 190 68.77 -47.83 32.76
N HIS A 191 69.05 -46.97 31.77
CA HIS A 191 69.04 -47.36 30.36
C HIS A 191 70.11 -48.39 30.00
N THR A 192 71.21 -48.45 30.74
CA THR A 192 72.32 -49.38 30.49
C THR A 192 72.10 -50.74 31.17
N TYR A 193 71.62 -50.76 32.42
CA TYR A 193 71.56 -51.97 33.24
C TYR A 193 70.14 -52.45 33.58
N GLY A 194 69.13 -51.56 33.49
CA GLY A 194 67.78 -51.81 34.00
C GLY A 194 67.75 -52.08 35.52
N GLY A 195 66.59 -52.46 36.04
CA GLY A 195 66.44 -52.93 37.42
C GLY A 195 65.27 -52.32 38.19
N GLN A 196 64.58 -53.17 38.97
CA GLN A 196 63.40 -52.79 39.75
C GLN A 196 63.74 -51.79 40.88
N GLU A 197 64.89 -51.97 41.53
CA GLU A 197 65.42 -51.10 42.59
C GLU A 197 65.77 -49.70 42.07
N MET A 198 66.46 -49.62 40.92
CA MET A 198 66.79 -48.34 40.28
C MET A 198 65.54 -47.57 39.84
N LEU A 199 64.58 -48.26 39.21
CA LEU A 199 63.30 -47.64 38.84
C LEU A 199 62.53 -47.14 40.06
N SER A 200 62.54 -47.91 41.14
CA SER A 200 61.92 -47.52 42.42
C SER A 200 62.56 -46.25 42.99
N GLY A 201 63.89 -46.16 42.93
CA GLY A 201 64.64 -44.97 43.29
C GLY A 201 64.31 -43.76 42.43
N ILE A 202 64.29 -43.91 41.11
CA ILE A 202 63.99 -42.84 40.14
C ILE A 202 62.57 -42.29 40.39
N CYS A 203 61.55 -43.16 40.46
CA CYS A 203 60.18 -42.74 40.75
C CYS A 203 60.06 -42.07 42.11
N SER A 204 60.72 -42.58 43.15
CA SER A 204 60.70 -41.98 44.49
C SER A 204 61.34 -40.59 44.52
N ILE A 205 62.41 -40.36 43.74
CA ILE A 205 63.04 -39.04 43.61
C ILE A 205 62.10 -38.05 42.92
N LEU A 206 61.46 -38.46 41.82
CA LEU A 206 60.52 -37.62 41.09
C LEU A 206 59.29 -37.23 41.93
N ILE A 207 58.73 -38.21 42.67
CA ILE A 207 57.61 -38.00 43.61
C ILE A 207 58.01 -37.02 44.71
N LYS A 208 59.19 -37.21 45.31
CA LYS A 208 59.69 -36.31 46.38
C LYS A 208 59.88 -34.88 45.87
N ASN A 209 60.25 -34.72 44.60
CA ASN A 209 60.46 -33.41 43.96
C ASN A 209 59.17 -32.82 43.36
N GLY A 210 58.01 -33.48 43.51
CA GLY A 210 56.75 -32.94 43.03
C GLY A 210 56.62 -32.90 41.50
N ARG A 211 57.39 -33.71 40.75
CA ARG A 211 57.44 -33.63 39.28
C ARG A 211 56.23 -34.33 38.65
N THR A 212 55.48 -33.59 37.83
CA THR A 212 54.24 -34.04 37.15
C THR A 212 54.26 -33.79 35.64
N ASP A 213 55.44 -33.58 35.06
CA ASP A 213 55.61 -33.38 33.61
C ASP A 213 55.53 -34.71 32.80
N ALA A 214 55.42 -34.60 31.48
CA ALA A 214 55.27 -35.72 30.56
C ALA A 214 56.50 -36.66 30.53
N GLU A 215 57.70 -36.16 30.86
CA GLU A 215 58.89 -37.00 30.97
C GLU A 215 58.81 -37.87 32.23
N SER A 216 58.38 -37.28 33.34
CA SER A 216 58.11 -37.97 34.61
C SER A 216 57.01 -39.04 34.46
N PHE A 217 56.00 -38.79 33.63
CA PHE A 217 54.95 -39.76 33.32
C PHE A 217 55.51 -41.09 32.81
N ASN A 218 56.50 -41.07 31.92
CA ASN A 218 57.09 -42.29 31.35
C ASN A 218 57.73 -43.18 32.44
N TRP A 219 58.34 -42.56 33.45
CA TRP A 219 58.93 -43.25 34.60
C TRP A 219 57.85 -43.84 35.51
N TYR A 220 56.83 -43.06 35.87
CA TYR A 220 55.71 -43.55 36.67
C TYR A 220 54.95 -44.67 35.95
N ARG A 221 54.73 -44.55 34.64
CA ARG A 221 54.10 -45.58 33.80
C ARG A 221 54.87 -46.90 33.85
N ARG A 222 56.20 -46.85 33.78
CA ARG A 222 57.06 -48.04 33.94
C ARG A 222 56.95 -48.61 35.35
N GLY A 223 56.96 -47.76 36.38
CA GLY A 223 56.83 -48.18 37.78
C GLY A 223 55.49 -48.85 38.08
N VAL A 224 54.39 -48.32 37.55
CA VAL A 224 53.05 -48.91 37.67
C VAL A 224 52.97 -50.25 36.94
N ARG A 225 53.53 -50.37 35.73
CA ARG A 225 53.57 -51.65 34.98
C ARG A 225 54.38 -52.74 35.70
N MET A 226 55.40 -52.37 36.47
CA MET A 226 56.20 -53.29 37.29
C MET A 226 55.64 -53.51 38.71
N GLU A 227 54.44 -53.00 39.01
CA GLU A 227 53.77 -53.12 40.32
C GLU A 227 54.65 -52.69 41.51
N LEU A 228 55.44 -51.62 41.34
CA LEU A 228 56.32 -51.11 42.38
C LEU A 228 55.52 -50.60 43.59
N LYS A 229 55.93 -51.01 44.80
CA LYS A 229 55.31 -50.60 46.06
C LYS A 229 55.89 -49.28 46.56
N ILE A 230 55.65 -48.19 45.83
CA ILE A 230 56.12 -46.84 46.15
C ILE A 230 54.93 -45.99 46.61
N THR A 231 55.09 -45.26 47.71
CA THR A 231 54.06 -44.36 48.24
C THR A 231 53.72 -43.26 47.22
N ASN A 232 52.43 -42.99 47.02
CA ASN A 232 51.87 -41.99 46.11
C ASN A 232 52.17 -42.20 44.60
N LEU A 233 52.62 -43.39 44.21
CA LEU A 233 52.95 -43.66 42.79
C LEU A 233 51.73 -43.50 41.87
N PHE A 234 50.56 -43.96 42.29
CA PHE A 234 49.34 -43.88 41.49
C PHE A 234 48.83 -42.45 41.35
N GLU A 235 48.94 -41.62 42.39
CA GLU A 235 48.59 -40.20 42.37
C GLU A 235 49.47 -39.43 41.40
N TYR A 236 50.80 -39.57 41.51
CA TYR A 236 51.73 -38.89 40.62
C TYR A 236 51.63 -39.39 39.18
N PHE A 237 51.32 -40.67 38.99
CA PHE A 237 50.92 -41.18 37.68
C PHE A 237 49.71 -40.41 37.15
N MET A 238 48.61 -40.32 37.91
CA MET A 238 47.38 -39.61 37.51
C MET A 238 47.58 -38.10 37.32
N MET A 239 48.51 -37.47 38.04
CA MET A 239 48.83 -36.04 37.89
C MET A 239 49.70 -35.74 36.66
N SER A 240 50.38 -36.74 36.11
CA SER A 240 51.32 -36.58 34.98
C SER A 240 50.81 -37.15 33.66
N VAL A 241 49.62 -37.75 33.64
CA VAL A 241 49.00 -38.30 32.42
C VAL A 241 48.90 -37.18 31.36
N PRO A 242 49.39 -37.41 30.14
CA PRO A 242 49.26 -36.43 29.05
C PRO A 242 47.81 -36.34 28.59
N GLU A 243 47.41 -35.17 28.05
CA GLU A 243 46.04 -34.90 27.58
C GLU A 243 45.55 -35.88 26.47
N GLN A 244 46.47 -36.54 25.75
CA GLN A 244 46.18 -37.47 24.64
C GLN A 244 46.47 -38.92 25.02
N TYR A 245 46.14 -39.33 26.24
CA TYR A 245 46.40 -40.69 26.70
C TYR A 245 45.32 -41.68 26.19
N GLU A 246 45.72 -42.57 25.28
CA GLU A 246 44.85 -43.54 24.60
C GLU A 246 45.18 -45.01 24.95
N GLU A 247 45.66 -45.27 26.17
CA GLU A 247 45.91 -46.64 26.64
C GLU A 247 44.98 -47.00 27.81
N PRO A 248 44.63 -48.29 28.03
CA PRO A 248 43.86 -48.70 29.20
C PRO A 248 44.66 -48.51 30.49
N PHE A 249 44.03 -47.98 31.54
CA PHE A 249 44.67 -47.93 32.86
C PHE A 249 44.83 -49.33 33.47
N PRO A 250 45.96 -49.61 34.16
CA PRO A 250 46.19 -50.90 34.80
C PRO A 250 45.16 -51.22 35.89
N LYS A 251 44.69 -52.48 35.96
CA LYS A 251 43.65 -52.91 36.92
C LYS A 251 43.99 -52.58 38.38
N ASN A 252 45.25 -52.71 38.78
CA ASN A 252 45.69 -52.41 40.16
C ASN A 252 45.53 -50.92 40.50
N LEU A 253 45.73 -50.03 39.53
CA LEU A 253 45.51 -48.59 39.68
C LEU A 253 44.02 -48.30 39.83
N LEU A 254 43.17 -48.94 39.03
CA LEU A 254 41.71 -48.82 39.16
C LEU A 254 41.27 -49.30 40.54
N LEU A 255 41.67 -50.50 40.98
CA LEU A 255 41.30 -50.99 42.31
C LEU A 255 41.80 -50.09 43.46
N TYR A 256 42.96 -49.46 43.31
CA TYR A 256 43.50 -48.52 44.29
C TYR A 256 42.56 -47.32 44.51
N PHE A 257 42.19 -46.61 43.45
CA PHE A 257 41.32 -45.43 43.56
C PHE A 257 39.86 -45.77 43.89
N ARG A 258 39.48 -47.05 43.89
CA ARG A 258 38.17 -47.48 44.38
C ARG A 258 38.08 -47.46 45.90
N MET A 259 39.18 -47.80 46.58
CA MET A 259 39.25 -47.88 48.04
C MET A 259 39.30 -46.49 48.66
N GLU A 260 40.19 -45.63 48.16
CA GLU A 260 40.34 -44.27 48.63
C GLU A 260 40.58 -43.35 47.42
N ASN A 261 39.57 -42.55 47.08
CA ASN A 261 39.60 -41.71 45.89
C ASN A 261 40.08 -40.29 46.24
N THR A 262 41.38 -40.07 46.12
CA THR A 262 42.06 -38.79 46.39
C THR A 262 42.10 -37.85 45.18
N LEU A 263 41.52 -38.25 44.05
CA LEU A 263 41.60 -37.53 42.78
C LEU A 263 40.72 -36.27 42.75
N ASN A 264 41.18 -35.25 42.03
CA ASN A 264 40.36 -34.07 41.71
C ASN A 264 39.32 -34.39 40.61
N GLN A 265 38.38 -33.48 40.35
CA GLN A 265 37.28 -33.73 39.40
C GLN A 265 37.77 -34.03 37.97
N ALA A 266 38.80 -33.32 37.49
CA ALA A 266 39.35 -33.55 36.15
C ALA A 266 40.00 -34.95 36.03
N GLN A 267 40.74 -35.35 37.05
CA GLN A 267 41.36 -36.67 37.12
C GLN A 267 40.33 -37.80 37.26
N LYS A 268 39.24 -37.57 38.02
CA LYS A 268 38.11 -38.51 38.10
C LYS A 268 37.43 -38.68 36.75
N ALA A 269 37.16 -37.58 36.03
CA ALA A 269 36.59 -37.63 34.69
C ALA A 269 37.49 -38.46 33.75
N MET A 270 38.81 -38.22 33.76
CA MET A 270 39.77 -38.99 32.97
C MET A 270 39.80 -40.48 33.34
N LEU A 271 39.80 -40.81 34.64
CA LEU A 271 39.75 -42.20 35.12
C LEU A 271 38.48 -42.91 34.62
N TYR A 272 37.32 -42.27 34.80
CA TYR A 272 36.03 -42.84 34.44
C TYR A 272 35.82 -42.94 32.93
N ALA A 273 36.23 -41.93 32.16
CA ALA A 273 36.22 -41.99 30.70
C ALA A 273 37.11 -43.12 30.17
N ASN A 274 38.28 -43.36 30.78
CA ASN A 274 39.15 -44.47 30.41
C ASN A 274 38.50 -45.84 30.70
N ILE A 275 37.83 -46.00 31.85
CA ILE A 275 37.06 -47.21 32.17
C ILE A 275 35.98 -47.45 31.12
N ILE A 276 35.24 -46.41 30.73
CA ILE A 276 34.18 -46.51 29.70
C ILE A 276 34.75 -46.87 28.32
N ARG A 277 35.90 -46.31 27.94
CA ARG A 277 36.53 -46.55 26.63
C ARG A 277 37.12 -47.96 26.49
N TYR A 278 37.70 -48.51 27.56
CA TYR A 278 38.55 -49.71 27.46
C TYR A 278 38.13 -50.93 28.29
N GLN A 279 37.25 -50.79 29.29
CA GLN A 279 36.75 -51.94 30.04
C GLN A 279 35.44 -52.44 29.44
N ASP A 280 35.30 -53.76 29.36
CA ASP A 280 34.04 -54.39 28.98
C ASP A 280 32.96 -54.09 30.02
N GLU A 281 31.74 -53.83 29.56
CA GLU A 281 30.61 -53.47 30.42
C GLU A 281 30.29 -54.56 31.46
N HIS A 282 30.51 -55.83 31.12
CA HIS A 282 30.30 -56.97 32.01
C HIS A 282 31.52 -57.29 32.88
N SER A 283 32.61 -56.55 32.75
CA SER A 283 33.78 -56.74 33.60
C SER A 283 33.50 -56.35 35.06
N ASP A 284 34.11 -57.08 35.99
CA ASP A 284 33.98 -56.82 37.43
C ASP A 284 34.37 -55.37 37.78
N VAL A 285 35.40 -54.84 37.12
CA VAL A 285 35.89 -53.49 37.36
C VAL A 285 34.85 -52.45 36.91
N TYR A 286 34.24 -52.62 35.74
CA TYR A 286 33.22 -51.68 35.26
C TYR A 286 32.01 -51.66 36.20
N GLN A 287 31.51 -52.84 36.60
CA GLN A 287 30.37 -52.94 37.50
C GLN A 287 30.66 -52.33 38.89
N LEU A 288 31.89 -52.48 39.39
CA LEU A 288 32.32 -51.91 40.67
C LEU A 288 32.33 -50.37 40.69
N TYR A 289 32.52 -49.76 39.51
CA TYR A 289 32.58 -48.31 39.33
C TYR A 289 31.26 -47.69 38.87
N ARG A 290 30.33 -48.48 38.33
CA ARG A 290 29.11 -48.01 37.67
C ARG A 290 28.34 -46.96 38.47
N GLU A 291 27.99 -47.26 39.72
CA GLU A 291 27.24 -46.33 40.59
C GLU A 291 28.02 -45.05 40.90
N GLN A 292 29.34 -45.14 41.04
CA GLN A 292 30.19 -43.97 41.31
C GLN A 292 30.30 -43.05 40.10
N ILE A 293 30.37 -43.64 38.91
CA ILE A 293 30.39 -42.89 37.64
C ILE A 293 29.04 -42.19 37.44
N GLU A 294 27.94 -42.87 37.70
CA GLU A 294 26.60 -42.30 37.58
C GLU A 294 26.37 -41.13 38.55
N ALA A 295 26.72 -41.29 39.83
CA ALA A 295 26.63 -40.21 40.81
C ALA A 295 27.53 -39.02 40.43
N PHE A 296 28.78 -39.29 40.03
CA PHE A 296 29.72 -38.26 39.59
C PHE A 296 29.20 -37.50 38.34
N MET A 297 28.61 -38.21 37.39
CA MET A 297 28.03 -37.63 36.18
C MET A 297 26.92 -36.64 36.51
N LEU A 298 26.00 -37.00 37.42
CA LEU A 298 24.92 -36.12 37.86
C LEU A 298 25.45 -34.87 38.60
N ASP A 299 26.43 -35.04 39.49
CA ASP A 299 27.06 -33.93 40.21
C ASP A 299 27.74 -32.95 39.23
N GLN A 300 28.50 -33.47 38.27
CA GLN A 300 29.18 -32.65 37.26
C GLN A 300 28.19 -31.98 36.29
N LEU A 301 27.06 -32.63 36.00
CA LEU A 301 26.00 -32.05 35.19
C LEU A 301 25.40 -30.82 35.88
N LEU A 302 25.04 -30.91 37.16
CA LEU A 302 24.51 -29.78 37.93
C LEU A 302 25.49 -28.61 38.02
N GLU A 303 26.79 -28.92 38.11
CA GLU A 303 27.87 -27.92 38.08
C GLU A 303 28.16 -27.36 36.68
N ARG A 304 27.44 -27.80 35.64
CA ARG A 304 27.62 -27.36 34.23
C ARG A 304 29.04 -27.58 33.72
N ARG A 305 29.68 -28.66 34.16
CA ARG A 305 31.05 -29.01 33.77
C ARG A 305 31.05 -29.76 32.45
N GLN A 306 31.90 -29.35 31.53
CA GLN A 306 32.05 -30.00 30.24
C GLN A 306 33.53 -30.13 29.86
N SER A 307 33.90 -31.32 29.37
CA SER A 307 35.23 -31.68 28.86
C SER A 307 35.09 -32.87 27.90
N GLU A 308 36.16 -33.27 27.22
CA GLU A 308 36.14 -34.47 26.36
C GLU A 308 35.89 -35.75 27.14
N ASP A 309 36.43 -35.85 28.34
CA ASP A 309 36.20 -37.01 29.20
C ASP A 309 34.78 -37.00 29.78
N MET A 310 34.25 -35.83 30.14
CA MET A 310 32.86 -35.70 30.56
C MET A 310 31.88 -36.02 29.43
N ALA A 311 32.19 -35.64 28.19
CA ALA A 311 31.39 -35.99 27.03
C ALA A 311 31.20 -37.51 26.89
N VAL A 312 32.28 -38.30 27.08
CA VAL A 312 32.21 -39.77 27.05
C VAL A 312 31.33 -40.30 28.17
N ILE A 313 31.44 -39.73 29.38
CA ILE A 313 30.63 -40.14 30.53
C ILE A 313 29.15 -39.84 30.27
N TYR A 314 28.83 -38.64 29.79
CA TYR A 314 27.46 -38.24 29.46
C TYR A 314 26.87 -39.11 28.35
N GLU A 315 27.58 -39.31 27.25
CA GLU A 315 27.10 -40.13 26.13
C GLU A 315 26.72 -41.55 26.56
N ARG A 316 27.47 -42.08 27.53
CA ARG A 316 27.28 -43.43 28.06
C ARG A 316 26.16 -43.55 29.09
N PHE A 317 26.15 -42.68 30.11
CA PHE A 317 25.29 -42.84 31.29
C PHE A 317 24.06 -41.92 31.30
N LEU A 318 24.09 -40.79 30.57
CA LEU A 318 22.97 -39.85 30.55
C LEU A 318 21.87 -40.38 29.62
N VAL A 319 20.86 -41.02 30.21
CA VAL A 319 19.66 -41.50 29.53
C VAL A 319 18.48 -40.55 29.78
N GLU A 320 17.52 -40.52 28.85
CA GLU A 320 16.39 -39.58 28.90
C GLU A 320 15.53 -39.72 30.16
N GLN A 321 15.45 -40.93 30.74
CA GLN A 321 14.67 -41.19 31.95
C GLN A 321 15.25 -40.51 33.20
N LEU A 322 16.54 -40.15 33.19
CA LEU A 322 17.18 -39.46 34.30
C LEU A 322 16.92 -37.94 34.25
N LEU A 323 16.41 -37.40 33.15
CA LEU A 323 16.22 -35.96 32.98
C LEU A 323 15.01 -35.47 33.79
N THR A 324 15.30 -34.92 34.97
CA THR A 324 14.41 -34.02 35.70
C THR A 324 14.51 -32.61 35.10
N ILE A 325 13.68 -31.67 35.56
CA ILE A 325 13.71 -30.27 35.10
C ILE A 325 15.10 -29.66 35.35
N ASP A 326 15.66 -29.83 36.56
CA ASP A 326 16.96 -29.25 36.93
C ASP A 326 18.10 -29.84 36.10
N PHE A 327 18.10 -31.16 35.87
CA PHE A 327 19.11 -31.81 35.05
C PHE A 327 18.97 -31.42 33.57
N ALA A 328 17.75 -31.27 33.07
CA ALA A 328 17.51 -30.82 31.71
C ALA A 328 18.00 -29.39 31.49
N GLU A 329 17.79 -28.49 32.46
CA GLU A 329 18.29 -27.11 32.40
C GLU A 329 19.81 -27.08 32.36
N ALA A 330 20.46 -27.80 33.29
CA ALA A 330 21.92 -27.87 33.32
C ALA A 330 22.50 -28.52 32.04
N LEU A 331 21.81 -29.51 31.48
CA LEU A 331 22.18 -30.11 30.19
C LEU A 331 22.02 -29.12 29.03
N ALA A 332 20.94 -28.33 29.00
CA ALA A 332 20.69 -27.35 27.95
C ALA A 332 21.74 -26.23 27.91
N ASP A 333 22.34 -25.90 29.06
CA ASP A 333 23.46 -24.96 29.14
C ASP A 333 24.76 -25.51 28.52
N ILE A 334 25.01 -26.82 28.63
CA ILE A 334 26.29 -27.43 28.22
C ILE A 334 26.25 -28.19 26.89
N MET A 335 25.08 -28.67 26.45
CA MET A 335 24.96 -29.57 25.29
C MET A 335 25.38 -28.90 23.97
N PHE A 336 25.25 -27.57 23.89
CA PHE A 336 25.60 -26.76 22.72
C PHE A 336 27.02 -26.19 22.79
N LEU A 337 27.79 -26.52 23.84
CA LEU A 337 29.17 -26.07 23.95
C LEU A 337 30.05 -26.76 22.89
N ARG A 338 30.80 -25.93 22.17
CA ARG A 338 31.85 -26.35 21.24
C ARG A 338 33.20 -25.99 21.83
N ARG A 339 34.18 -26.87 21.64
CA ARG A 339 35.56 -26.52 21.96
C ARG A 339 36.15 -25.78 20.77
N LEU A 340 36.49 -24.51 21.00
CA LEU A 340 37.28 -23.70 20.08
C LEU A 340 38.76 -23.87 20.43
N THR A 341 39.57 -24.16 19.42
CA THR A 341 41.04 -24.16 19.54
C THR A 341 41.63 -23.11 18.62
N CYS A 342 42.46 -22.22 19.18
CA CYS A 342 43.18 -21.18 18.48
C CYS A 342 44.67 -21.25 18.83
N ARG A 343 45.53 -21.26 17.80
CA ARG A 343 46.99 -21.34 17.97
C ARG A 343 47.65 -19.97 18.05
N ASP A 344 46.94 -18.89 17.70
CA ASP A 344 47.49 -17.54 17.75
C ASP A 344 47.55 -17.06 19.21
N ARG A 345 48.78 -16.79 19.67
CA ARG A 345 49.07 -16.42 21.07
C ARG A 345 48.59 -15.01 21.44
N ARG A 346 48.24 -14.18 20.46
CA ARG A 346 47.75 -12.80 20.70
C ARG A 346 46.32 -12.78 21.21
N ILE A 347 45.54 -13.80 20.87
CA ILE A 347 44.13 -13.89 21.25
C ILE A 347 44.02 -14.26 22.72
N ARG A 348 43.19 -13.50 23.46
CA ARG A 348 42.96 -13.69 24.90
C ARG A 348 41.53 -14.11 25.21
N GLN A 349 40.58 -13.73 24.38
CA GLN A 349 39.15 -13.99 24.61
C GLN A 349 38.46 -14.34 23.30
N VAL A 350 37.32 -15.02 23.43
CA VAL A 350 36.40 -15.31 22.34
C VAL A 350 35.05 -14.72 22.71
N GLN A 351 34.46 -13.95 21.80
CA GLN A 351 33.13 -13.41 21.92
C GLN A 351 32.18 -14.10 20.93
N VAL A 352 31.03 -14.58 21.42
CA VAL A 352 29.96 -15.15 20.59
C VAL A 352 28.78 -14.19 20.60
N VAL A 353 28.36 -13.75 19.43
CA VAL A 353 27.29 -12.78 19.22
C VAL A 353 26.20 -13.40 18.36
N TYR A 354 24.95 -13.15 18.75
CA TYR A 354 23.76 -13.50 17.99
C TYR A 354 22.95 -12.23 17.76
N GLU A 355 22.48 -12.03 16.53
CA GLU A 355 21.58 -10.92 16.19
C GLU A 355 20.27 -10.99 16.99
N GLN A 356 19.84 -12.21 17.30
CA GLN A 356 18.63 -12.51 18.05
C GLN A 356 18.74 -12.16 19.54
N LEU A 357 19.95 -12.09 20.13
CA LEU A 357 20.15 -11.96 21.57
C LEU A 357 20.69 -10.59 21.97
N GLN A 358 20.22 -10.07 23.12
CA GLN A 358 20.68 -8.78 23.65
C GLN A 358 22.10 -8.84 24.23
N LYS A 359 22.54 -10.02 24.69
CA LYS A 359 23.84 -10.22 25.34
C LYS A 359 24.75 -11.08 24.47
N SER A 360 26.01 -10.69 24.38
CA SER A 360 27.08 -11.52 23.84
C SER A 360 27.73 -12.37 24.93
N PHE A 361 28.26 -13.53 24.56
CA PHE A 361 29.03 -14.38 25.46
C PHE A 361 30.51 -14.08 25.30
N THR A 362 31.23 -13.73 26.37
CA THR A 362 32.67 -13.49 26.35
C THR A 362 33.39 -14.52 27.21
N ILE A 363 34.21 -15.37 26.60
CA ILE A 363 34.89 -16.49 27.25
C ILE A 363 36.41 -16.31 27.12
N PRO A 364 37.20 -16.44 28.21
CA PRO A 364 38.65 -16.38 28.14
C PRO A 364 39.26 -17.61 27.44
N LEU A 365 40.30 -17.39 26.64
CA LEU A 365 41.06 -18.44 25.98
C LEU A 365 42.17 -18.94 26.91
N VAL A 366 42.04 -20.16 27.42
CA VAL A 366 43.00 -20.78 28.35
C VAL A 366 43.79 -21.85 27.60
N ARG A 367 45.12 -21.72 27.57
CA ARG A 367 46.02 -22.63 26.80
C ARG A 367 45.63 -22.79 25.32
N GLY A 368 45.09 -21.74 24.71
CA GLY A 368 44.64 -21.79 23.30
C GLY A 368 43.29 -22.45 23.09
N GLN A 369 42.54 -22.77 24.16
CA GLN A 369 41.23 -23.41 24.08
C GLN A 369 40.15 -22.62 24.84
N ALA A 370 38.92 -22.70 24.36
CA ALA A 370 37.73 -22.16 25.05
C ALA A 370 36.51 -23.04 24.74
N LEU A 371 35.60 -23.14 25.71
CA LEU A 371 34.27 -23.73 25.50
C LEU A 371 33.27 -22.61 25.26
N ILE A 372 32.67 -22.60 24.07
CA ILE A 372 31.77 -21.53 23.65
C ILE A 372 30.39 -22.07 23.27
N PRO A 373 29.30 -21.36 23.60
CA PRO A 373 27.96 -21.79 23.25
C PRO A 373 27.65 -21.50 21.77
N VAL A 374 27.43 -22.54 20.98
CA VAL A 374 27.06 -22.42 19.56
C VAL A 374 25.72 -23.10 19.33
N TYR A 375 24.64 -22.31 19.41
CA TYR A 375 23.25 -22.76 19.26
C TYR A 375 22.82 -22.86 17.80
N THR A 376 23.33 -21.98 16.92
CA THR A 376 22.88 -21.96 15.51
C THR A 376 24.06 -21.69 14.58
N PRO A 377 23.96 -22.05 13.29
CA PRO A 377 24.96 -21.68 12.28
C PRO A 377 25.09 -20.16 12.04
N GLY A 378 24.18 -19.36 12.58
CA GLY A 378 24.21 -17.89 12.54
C GLY A 378 25.06 -17.24 13.63
N ALA A 379 25.64 -18.02 14.54
CA ALA A 379 26.52 -17.49 15.59
C ALA A 379 27.75 -16.79 15.00
N MET A 380 27.95 -15.51 15.32
CA MET A 380 29.18 -14.80 14.98
C MET A 380 30.22 -15.01 16.07
N ILE A 381 31.36 -15.57 15.69
CA ILE A 381 32.48 -15.85 16.59
C ILE A 381 33.57 -14.82 16.31
N LEU A 382 33.88 -14.00 17.30
CA LEU A 382 34.90 -12.95 17.26
C LEU A 382 36.04 -13.33 18.20
N LEU A 383 37.26 -13.38 17.67
CA LEU A 383 38.47 -13.57 18.46
C LEU A 383 38.99 -12.20 18.91
N VAL A 384 39.26 -12.02 20.20
CA VAL A 384 39.63 -10.73 20.78
C VAL A 384 41.04 -10.80 21.37
N ASP A 385 41.89 -9.84 20.98
CA ASP A 385 43.25 -9.68 21.52
C ASP A 385 43.29 -8.91 22.84
N GLU A 386 44.50 -8.70 23.37
CA GLU A 386 44.73 -7.99 24.62
C GLU A 386 44.40 -6.49 24.54
N GLN A 387 44.40 -5.90 23.33
CA GLN A 387 44.02 -4.50 23.10
C GLN A 387 42.52 -4.31 22.85
N GLY A 388 41.75 -5.41 22.76
CA GLY A 388 40.32 -5.38 22.45
C GLY A 388 39.98 -5.36 20.95
N SER A 389 40.95 -5.63 20.07
CA SER A 389 40.69 -5.72 18.64
C SER A 389 40.00 -7.04 18.31
N CYS A 390 38.93 -6.98 17.51
CA CYS A 390 38.12 -8.14 17.12
C CYS A 390 38.51 -8.67 15.73
N TYR A 391 38.71 -9.98 15.63
CA TYR A 391 39.04 -10.69 14.38
C TYR A 391 37.96 -11.75 14.08
N SER A 392 37.31 -11.64 12.92
CA SER A 392 36.26 -12.58 12.49
C SER A 392 36.79 -13.67 11.55
N SER A 393 37.61 -13.31 10.54
CA SER A 393 38.07 -14.23 9.49
C SER A 393 39.59 -14.30 9.33
N SER A 394 40.34 -13.35 9.90
CA SER A 394 41.78 -13.23 9.69
C SER A 394 42.63 -14.15 10.57
N VAL A 395 42.04 -14.78 11.60
CA VAL A 395 42.71 -15.71 12.50
C VAL A 395 42.01 -17.07 12.42
N PRO A 396 42.73 -18.14 12.02
CA PRO A 396 42.13 -19.47 11.90
C PRO A 396 41.91 -20.10 13.28
N TYR A 397 40.78 -20.76 13.44
CA TYR A 397 40.44 -21.55 14.61
C TYR A 397 39.72 -22.84 14.18
N THR A 398 39.67 -23.82 15.08
CA THR A 398 38.91 -25.07 14.87
C THR A 398 37.82 -25.20 15.92
N LEU A 399 36.64 -25.70 15.51
CA LEU A 399 35.52 -26.00 16.41
C LEU A 399 35.27 -27.50 16.45
N THR A 400 35.28 -28.09 17.64
CA THR A 400 34.95 -29.51 17.83
C THR A 400 33.67 -29.66 18.65
N ARG A 401 32.76 -30.52 18.16
CA ARG A 401 31.54 -30.94 18.87
C ARG A 401 31.91 -31.88 20.01
N LEU A 402 31.33 -31.65 21.19
CA LEU A 402 31.60 -32.47 22.36
C LEU A 402 30.45 -33.45 22.67
N MET A 403 29.20 -33.10 22.38
CA MET A 403 28.06 -33.98 22.64
C MET A 403 27.18 -34.13 21.40
N ASN A 404 26.39 -35.20 21.37
CA ASN A 404 25.34 -35.34 20.37
C ASN A 404 24.02 -34.73 20.86
N GLU A 405 23.86 -33.41 20.74
CA GLU A 405 22.67 -32.66 21.18
C GLU A 405 21.35 -33.22 20.65
N ARG A 406 21.32 -33.79 19.43
CA ARG A 406 20.08 -34.34 18.81
C ARG A 406 19.38 -35.39 19.67
N ARG A 407 20.13 -36.11 20.50
CA ARG A 407 19.59 -37.14 21.40
C ARG A 407 18.72 -36.55 22.52
N TYR A 408 18.99 -35.32 22.96
CA TYR A 408 18.39 -34.74 24.16
C TYR A 408 17.44 -33.58 23.89
N VAL A 409 17.53 -32.94 22.71
CA VAL A 409 16.76 -31.74 22.37
C VAL A 409 15.26 -31.92 22.57
N GLU A 410 14.66 -33.02 22.09
CA GLU A 410 13.21 -33.24 22.24
C GLU A 410 12.80 -33.40 23.71
N LYS A 411 13.56 -34.18 24.49
CA LYS A 411 13.26 -34.36 25.91
C LYS A 411 13.43 -33.05 26.70
N CYS A 412 14.45 -32.27 26.37
CA CYS A 412 14.63 -30.92 26.93
C CYS A 412 13.50 -29.97 26.51
N ARG A 413 12.97 -30.08 25.29
CA ARG A 413 11.81 -29.28 24.82
C ARG A 413 10.53 -29.58 25.59
N GLU A 414 10.31 -30.84 25.96
CA GLU A 414 9.17 -31.26 26.80
C GLU A 414 9.24 -30.68 28.21
N LEU A 415 10.45 -30.67 28.80
CA LEU A 415 10.67 -30.28 30.20
C LEU A 415 10.87 -28.76 30.37
N LEU A 416 11.55 -28.12 29.43
CA LEU A 416 11.96 -26.71 29.52
C LEU A 416 11.11 -25.82 28.62
N ARG A 417 10.37 -24.89 29.24
CA ARG A 417 9.46 -23.99 28.52
C ARG A 417 10.11 -22.67 28.07
N TYR A 418 11.16 -22.22 28.76
CA TYR A 418 11.67 -20.85 28.58
C TYR A 418 13.21 -20.75 28.50
N HIS A 419 13.91 -21.85 28.21
CA HIS A 419 15.36 -21.83 28.14
C HIS A 419 15.87 -21.15 26.85
N GLN A 420 16.51 -20.00 26.99
CA GLN A 420 16.93 -19.14 25.87
C GLN A 420 17.74 -19.86 24.77
N GLY A 421 18.81 -20.57 25.12
CA GLY A 421 19.68 -21.26 24.14
C GLY A 421 18.98 -22.38 23.38
N LEU A 422 18.21 -23.23 24.08
CA LEU A 422 17.40 -24.30 23.50
C LEU A 422 16.38 -23.77 22.48
N TYR A 423 15.62 -22.71 22.79
CA TYR A 423 14.62 -22.19 21.85
C TYR A 423 15.26 -21.47 20.66
N LEU A 424 16.44 -20.87 20.84
CA LEU A 424 17.22 -20.36 19.70
C LEU A 424 17.65 -21.51 18.77
N TYR A 425 18.10 -22.65 19.31
CA TYR A 425 18.41 -23.86 18.53
C TYR A 425 17.15 -24.46 17.85
N LEU A 426 16.03 -24.57 18.57
CA LEU A 426 14.80 -25.17 18.03
C LEU A 426 14.18 -24.36 16.88
N CYS A 427 14.35 -23.04 16.89
CA CYS A 427 13.82 -22.16 15.85
C CYS A 427 14.77 -22.04 14.65
N ASP A 428 16.06 -21.82 14.91
CA ASP A 428 17.05 -21.39 13.90
C ASP A 428 18.21 -22.40 13.69
N GLY A 429 18.19 -23.54 14.39
CA GLY A 429 19.32 -24.48 14.43
C GLY A 429 19.56 -25.27 13.14
N THR A 430 18.56 -25.40 12.26
CA THR A 430 18.63 -26.18 11.01
C THR A 430 18.80 -25.34 9.75
N SER A 431 18.44 -24.06 9.76
CA SER A 431 18.64 -23.17 8.62
C SER A 431 18.75 -21.71 9.07
N ARG A 432 19.39 -20.85 8.27
CA ARG A 432 19.43 -19.40 8.50
C ARG A 432 18.07 -18.71 8.23
N SER A 433 17.14 -19.41 7.61
CA SER A 433 15.81 -18.90 7.25
C SER A 433 14.77 -19.38 8.26
N HIS A 434 14.06 -18.45 8.89
CA HIS A 434 12.90 -18.79 9.70
C HIS A 434 11.80 -19.37 8.81
N VAL A 435 11.53 -20.67 8.91
CA VAL A 435 10.40 -21.29 8.21
C VAL A 435 9.46 -21.84 9.27
N LEU A 436 8.33 -21.17 9.46
CA LEU A 436 7.29 -21.67 10.35
C LEU A 436 6.55 -22.85 9.71
N THR A 437 6.35 -23.87 10.52
CA THR A 437 5.63 -25.10 10.22
C THR A 437 4.67 -25.40 11.38
N ALA A 438 3.67 -26.25 11.15
CA ALA A 438 2.74 -26.65 12.20
C ALA A 438 3.44 -27.30 13.42
N GLU A 439 4.63 -27.90 13.21
CA GLU A 439 5.40 -28.56 14.26
C GLU A 439 6.23 -27.59 15.12
N ASN A 440 6.66 -26.46 14.55
CA ASN A 440 7.58 -25.53 15.22
C ASN A 440 6.94 -24.20 15.65
N VAL A 441 5.72 -23.87 15.18
CA VAL A 441 5.05 -22.59 15.48
C VAL A 441 4.94 -22.34 16.99
N GLU A 442 4.68 -23.40 17.77
CA GLU A 442 4.61 -23.32 19.23
C GLU A 442 5.96 -22.96 19.87
N ASN A 443 7.08 -23.35 19.27
CA ASN A 443 8.41 -22.95 19.74
C ASN A 443 8.63 -21.45 19.51
N TYR A 444 8.22 -20.93 18.35
CA TYR A 444 8.28 -19.50 18.03
C TYR A 444 7.35 -18.66 18.94
N LYS A 445 6.16 -19.16 19.26
CA LYS A 445 5.27 -18.52 20.26
C LYS A 445 5.95 -18.38 21.63
N ARG A 446 6.73 -19.38 22.05
CA ARG A 446 7.48 -19.33 23.32
C ARG A 446 8.61 -18.31 23.29
N VAL A 447 9.30 -18.11 22.16
CA VAL A 447 10.35 -17.08 22.00
C VAL A 447 9.85 -15.68 22.38
N LEU A 448 8.59 -15.34 22.06
CA LEU A 448 8.01 -14.05 22.42
C LEU A 448 7.95 -13.83 23.95
N LYS A 449 7.80 -14.91 24.73
CA LYS A 449 7.71 -14.89 26.20
C LYS A 449 9.07 -14.96 26.90
N ILE A 450 10.12 -15.42 26.23
CA ILE A 450 11.47 -15.55 26.81
C ILE A 450 12.18 -14.19 26.88
N GLU A 451 12.82 -13.89 28.01
CA GLU A 451 13.66 -12.70 28.17
C GLU A 451 15.03 -12.86 27.51
N GLY A 452 15.68 -11.74 27.14
CA GLY A 452 17.02 -11.75 26.56
C GLY A 452 17.10 -11.78 25.02
N PHE A 453 15.98 -11.96 24.33
CA PHE A 453 15.87 -11.75 22.88
C PHE A 453 15.72 -10.25 22.53
N THR A 454 16.23 -9.84 21.37
CA THR A 454 16.10 -8.45 20.88
C THR A 454 14.66 -8.13 20.49
N ALA A 455 14.26 -6.86 20.62
CA ALA A 455 12.92 -6.42 20.23
C ALA A 455 12.66 -6.64 18.74
N HIS A 456 13.67 -6.36 17.90
CA HIS A 456 13.63 -6.60 16.46
C HIS A 456 13.34 -8.06 16.12
N TYR A 457 14.06 -8.99 16.76
CA TYR A 457 13.84 -10.43 16.53
C TYR A 457 12.44 -10.87 16.96
N LYS A 458 11.95 -10.41 18.12
CA LYS A 458 10.58 -10.73 18.56
C LYS A 458 9.52 -10.19 17.60
N GLU A 459 9.73 -9.02 17.02
CA GLU A 459 8.82 -8.44 16.02
C GLU A 459 8.79 -9.29 14.74
N ASN A 460 9.97 -9.66 14.22
CA ASN A 460 10.08 -10.52 13.04
C ASN A 460 9.39 -11.87 13.27
N VAL A 461 9.63 -12.51 14.42
CA VAL A 461 8.96 -13.78 14.79
C VAL A 461 7.45 -13.62 14.84
N ARG A 462 6.95 -12.50 15.40
CA ARG A 462 5.52 -12.27 15.49
C ARG A 462 4.88 -12.08 14.11
N GLN A 463 5.53 -11.35 13.21
CA GLN A 463 5.08 -11.19 11.83
C GLN A 463 5.00 -12.54 11.10
N GLU A 464 6.00 -13.40 11.26
CA GLU A 464 6.01 -14.74 10.68
C GLU A 464 4.89 -15.63 11.25
N ILE A 465 4.61 -15.56 12.55
CA ILE A 465 3.47 -16.27 13.18
C ILE A 465 2.15 -15.80 12.55
N LEU A 466 1.97 -14.49 12.39
CA LEU A 466 0.77 -13.92 11.78
C LEU A 466 0.63 -14.38 10.31
N GLN A 467 1.73 -14.41 9.56
CA GLN A 467 1.76 -14.89 8.18
C GLN A 467 1.41 -16.38 8.07
N PHE A 468 1.93 -17.21 8.98
CA PHE A 468 1.67 -18.65 9.00
C PHE A 468 0.17 -18.94 9.16
N TYR A 469 -0.46 -18.33 10.17
CA TYR A 469 -1.88 -18.53 10.44
C TYR A 469 -2.79 -17.95 9.37
N TYR A 470 -2.40 -16.82 8.77
CA TYR A 470 -3.10 -16.26 7.62
C TYR A 470 -3.04 -17.19 6.40
N ALA A 471 -1.87 -17.77 6.11
CA ALA A 471 -1.67 -18.67 4.97
C ALA A 471 -2.44 -20.00 5.11
N ASN A 472 -2.56 -20.51 6.33
CA ASN A 472 -3.27 -21.76 6.62
C ASN A 472 -4.78 -21.59 6.87
N HIS A 473 -5.29 -20.35 6.90
CA HIS A 473 -6.68 -20.01 7.25
C HIS A 473 -7.11 -20.37 8.68
N ASP A 474 -6.18 -20.70 9.58
CA ASP A 474 -6.43 -21.07 10.98
C ASP A 474 -6.34 -19.86 11.93
N LEU A 475 -7.00 -18.76 11.55
CA LEU A 475 -6.88 -17.51 12.31
C LEU A 475 -7.50 -17.60 13.71
N ASP A 476 -8.37 -18.57 13.97
CA ASP A 476 -9.05 -18.73 15.26
C ASP A 476 -8.11 -19.06 16.42
N GLU A 477 -6.95 -19.67 16.14
CA GLU A 477 -5.93 -20.03 17.13
C GLU A 477 -5.01 -18.86 17.56
N LEU A 478 -5.15 -17.68 16.97
CA LEU A 478 -4.33 -16.51 17.31
C LEU A 478 -4.87 -15.80 18.56
N ASP A 479 -4.28 -16.02 19.73
CA ASP A 479 -4.66 -15.27 20.93
C ASP A 479 -4.57 -13.74 20.74
N ARG A 480 -5.34 -12.98 21.52
CA ARG A 480 -5.32 -11.50 21.45
C ARG A 480 -3.95 -10.88 21.71
N GLU A 481 -3.08 -11.60 22.42
CA GLU A 481 -1.71 -11.19 22.75
C GLU A 481 -0.77 -11.09 21.52
N PHE A 482 -1.16 -11.65 20.37
CA PHE A 482 -0.38 -11.59 19.13
C PHE A 482 -0.65 -10.33 18.29
N PHE A 483 -1.65 -9.52 18.64
CA PHE A 483 -1.94 -8.27 17.94
C PHE A 483 -1.06 -7.14 18.50
N VAL A 484 -0.21 -6.58 17.63
CA VAL A 484 0.82 -5.59 17.97
C VAL A 484 0.23 -4.19 18.05
N THR A 485 0.62 -3.42 19.07
CA THR A 485 0.26 -2.01 19.20
C THR A 485 1.14 -1.07 18.36
N GLU A 486 2.38 -1.44 18.08
CA GLU A 486 3.34 -0.65 17.29
C GLU A 486 3.48 -1.17 15.86
N THR A 487 2.80 -0.54 14.90
CA THR A 487 2.80 -0.94 13.48
C THR A 487 3.71 -0.07 12.59
N ASN A 488 4.48 0.85 13.19
CA ASN A 488 5.26 1.86 12.47
C ASN A 488 6.46 1.30 11.69
N TYR A 489 7.00 0.15 12.12
CA TYR A 489 8.16 -0.50 11.48
C TYR A 489 7.77 -1.57 10.46
N MET A 490 6.47 -1.78 10.21
CA MET A 490 5.99 -2.78 9.27
C MET A 490 6.06 -2.25 7.83
N THR A 491 6.43 -3.12 6.88
CA THR A 491 6.35 -2.77 5.45
C THR A 491 4.89 -2.57 5.03
N PRO A 492 4.59 -1.82 3.95
CA PRO A 492 3.23 -1.66 3.43
C PRO A 492 2.49 -2.98 3.20
N LYS A 493 3.22 -4.00 2.72
CA LYS A 493 2.69 -5.34 2.47
C LYS A 493 2.31 -6.04 3.76
N ASP A 494 3.11 -5.90 4.81
CA ASP A 494 2.84 -6.53 6.10
C ASP A 494 1.73 -5.81 6.85
N ARG A 495 1.66 -4.48 6.76
CA ARG A 495 0.52 -3.70 7.28
C ARG A 495 -0.79 -4.10 6.62
N ALA A 496 -0.79 -4.30 5.31
CA ALA A 496 -1.96 -4.77 4.59
C ALA A 496 -2.39 -6.16 5.06
N ARG A 497 -1.47 -7.12 5.12
CA ARG A 497 -1.74 -8.47 5.65
C ARG A 497 -2.27 -8.43 7.08
N TYR A 498 -1.65 -7.64 7.95
CA TYR A 498 -2.08 -7.47 9.34
C TYR A 498 -3.50 -6.91 9.41
N THR A 499 -3.81 -5.88 8.62
CA THR A 499 -5.16 -5.32 8.49
C THR A 499 -6.17 -6.39 8.06
N GLU A 500 -5.80 -7.24 7.10
CA GLU A 500 -6.67 -8.34 6.66
C GLU A 500 -6.91 -9.39 7.74
N ILE A 501 -5.89 -9.72 8.53
CA ILE A 501 -6.02 -10.63 9.68
C ILE A 501 -7.02 -10.05 10.69
N LEU A 502 -6.93 -8.74 10.98
CA LEU A 502 -7.86 -8.05 11.90
C LEU A 502 -9.31 -8.14 11.38
N ILE A 503 -9.54 -7.87 10.08
CA ILE A 503 -10.87 -7.98 9.47
C ILE A 503 -11.41 -9.41 9.56
N LEU A 504 -10.58 -10.41 9.27
CA LEU A 504 -10.98 -11.82 9.31
C LEU A 504 -11.30 -12.30 10.73
N ARG A 505 -10.66 -11.74 11.76
CA ARG A 505 -10.93 -12.02 13.18
C ARG A 505 -12.11 -11.23 13.76
N GLY A 506 -12.69 -10.30 12.99
CA GLY A 506 -13.79 -9.43 13.45
C GLY A 506 -13.34 -8.27 14.33
N LEU A 507 -12.03 -7.97 14.37
CA LEU A 507 -11.46 -6.79 15.02
C LEU A 507 -11.54 -5.59 14.07
N CYS A 508 -12.77 -5.17 13.78
CA CYS A 508 -13.05 -4.17 12.74
C CYS A 508 -12.59 -2.76 13.12
N GLU A 509 -12.65 -2.38 14.40
CA GLU A 509 -12.20 -1.07 14.88
C GLU A 509 -10.69 -0.89 14.67
N GLU A 510 -9.91 -1.89 15.08
CA GLU A 510 -8.46 -1.89 14.91
C GLU A 510 -8.07 -1.92 13.42
N ALA A 511 -8.80 -2.67 12.60
CA ALA A 511 -8.62 -2.67 11.16
C ALA A 511 -8.95 -1.30 10.53
N TRP A 512 -10.00 -0.63 11.01
CA TRP A 512 -10.39 0.70 10.54
C TRP A 512 -9.31 1.73 10.85
N ASP A 513 -8.81 1.73 12.09
CA ASP A 513 -7.70 2.58 12.50
C ASP A 513 -6.44 2.37 11.66
N MET A 514 -6.14 1.11 11.30
CA MET A 514 -5.01 0.77 10.44
C MET A 514 -5.15 1.39 9.05
N ILE A 515 -6.31 1.29 8.40
CA ILE A 515 -6.50 1.86 7.05
C ILE A 515 -6.56 3.39 7.05
N VAL A 516 -7.04 4.00 8.13
CA VAL A 516 -7.06 5.47 8.27
C VAL A 516 -5.64 6.00 8.42
N ARG A 517 -4.82 5.37 9.26
CA ARG A 517 -3.44 5.82 9.53
C ARG A 517 -2.47 5.50 8.40
N HIS A 518 -2.47 4.26 7.91
CA HIS A 518 -1.45 3.75 6.98
C HIS A 518 -1.93 3.58 5.54
N GLY A 519 -3.22 3.82 5.27
CA GLY A 519 -3.82 3.62 3.96
C GLY A 519 -4.24 2.17 3.69
N TYR A 520 -4.85 1.95 2.53
CA TYR A 520 -5.50 0.69 2.14
C TYR A 520 -5.06 0.17 0.76
N SER A 521 -3.97 0.70 0.21
CA SER A 521 -3.51 0.43 -1.17
C SER A 521 -3.26 -1.05 -1.46
N MET A 522 -2.69 -1.79 -0.50
CA MET A 522 -2.33 -3.21 -0.65
C MET A 522 -3.31 -4.18 0.01
N VAL A 523 -4.40 -3.70 0.63
CA VAL A 523 -5.38 -4.56 1.30
C VAL A 523 -6.33 -5.16 0.26
N ARG A 524 -6.63 -6.46 0.36
CA ARG A 524 -7.61 -7.12 -0.52
C ARG A 524 -8.94 -6.39 -0.51
N THR A 525 -9.39 -5.95 -1.69
CA THR A 525 -10.63 -5.21 -1.89
C THR A 525 -11.88 -5.94 -1.39
N THR A 526 -11.91 -7.27 -1.42
CA THR A 526 -13.03 -8.06 -0.87
C THR A 526 -13.16 -7.94 0.64
N LEU A 527 -12.05 -7.78 1.36
CA LEU A 527 -12.06 -7.56 2.80
C LEU A 527 -12.35 -6.09 3.13
N LEU A 528 -11.87 -5.15 2.31
CA LEU A 528 -12.25 -3.74 2.42
C LEU A 528 -13.77 -3.56 2.31
N VAL A 529 -14.43 -4.22 1.35
CA VAL A 529 -15.91 -4.17 1.23
C VAL A 529 -16.59 -4.59 2.53
N ARG A 530 -16.10 -5.65 3.20
CA ARG A 530 -16.66 -6.10 4.48
C ARG A 530 -16.46 -5.06 5.58
N LEU A 531 -15.25 -4.51 5.69
CA LEU A 531 -14.91 -3.48 6.68
C LEU A 531 -15.70 -2.20 6.45
N THR A 532 -15.82 -1.75 5.20
CA THR A 532 -16.56 -0.55 4.83
C THR A 532 -18.06 -0.71 5.09
N ALA A 533 -18.65 -1.86 4.72
CA ALA A 533 -20.05 -2.13 5.01
C ALA A 533 -20.34 -2.18 6.51
N TRP A 534 -19.39 -2.69 7.32
CA TRP A 534 -19.48 -2.61 8.77
C TRP A 534 -19.46 -1.15 9.26
N ARG A 535 -18.52 -0.34 8.76
CA ARG A 535 -18.41 1.07 9.17
C ARG A 535 -19.62 1.91 8.80
N ILE A 536 -20.20 1.73 7.60
CA ILE A 536 -21.42 2.44 7.17
C ILE A 536 -22.57 2.21 8.16
N ARG A 537 -22.73 0.97 8.64
CA ARG A 537 -23.78 0.62 9.61
C ARG A 537 -23.51 1.20 10.99
N GLU A 538 -22.26 1.19 11.43
CA GLU A 538 -21.85 1.71 12.73
C GLU A 538 -22.11 3.21 12.86
N ILE A 539 -21.83 3.98 11.80
CA ILE A 539 -22.09 5.43 11.79
C ILE A 539 -23.52 5.79 11.35
N GLU A 540 -24.41 4.80 11.22
CA GLU A 540 -25.81 4.96 10.80
C GLU A 540 -25.96 5.77 9.50
N TYR A 541 -25.12 5.47 8.50
CA TYR A 541 -25.07 6.19 7.22
C TYR A 541 -24.68 7.67 7.33
N GLY A 542 -24.06 8.11 8.43
CA GLY A 542 -23.53 9.46 8.58
C GLY A 542 -22.45 9.82 7.54
N GLU A 543 -22.38 11.11 7.16
CA GLU A 543 -21.38 11.60 6.22
C GLU A 543 -19.97 11.56 6.84
N ASN A 544 -19.03 10.93 6.14
CA ASN A 544 -17.63 10.86 6.53
C ASN A 544 -16.73 10.90 5.28
N GLU A 545 -15.83 11.88 5.23
CA GLU A 545 -14.99 12.13 4.06
C GLU A 545 -14.10 10.94 3.69
N PHE A 546 -13.42 10.31 4.66
CA PHE A 546 -12.56 9.16 4.41
C PHE A 546 -13.35 7.97 3.87
N LEU A 547 -14.49 7.67 4.52
CA LEU A 547 -15.40 6.60 4.11
C LEU A 547 -15.92 6.82 2.69
N LEU A 548 -16.31 8.04 2.34
CA LEU A 548 -16.77 8.38 0.99
C LEU A 548 -15.70 8.10 -0.07
N LYS A 549 -14.44 8.48 0.19
CA LYS A 549 -13.31 8.22 -0.73
C LYS A 549 -12.97 6.74 -0.80
N LEU A 550 -13.08 6.00 0.30
CA LEU A 550 -12.90 4.54 0.31
C LEU A 550 -13.99 3.83 -0.50
N CYS A 551 -15.25 4.25 -0.35
CA CYS A 551 -16.37 3.77 -1.17
C CYS A 551 -16.12 4.04 -2.66
N LEU A 552 -15.64 5.24 -3.01
CA LEU A 552 -15.30 5.59 -4.38
C LEU A 552 -14.17 4.71 -4.94
N PHE A 553 -13.12 4.45 -4.15
CA PHE A 553 -12.03 3.56 -4.53
C PHE A 553 -12.53 2.13 -4.83
N MET A 554 -13.40 1.59 -3.98
CA MET A 554 -13.99 0.26 -4.17
C MET A 554 -14.90 0.21 -5.41
N PHE A 555 -15.66 1.29 -5.66
CA PHE A 555 -16.47 1.45 -6.85
C PHE A 555 -15.63 1.42 -8.13
N ARG A 556 -14.55 2.21 -8.18
CA ARG A 556 -13.60 2.24 -9.32
C ARG A 556 -12.91 0.89 -9.59
N ASN A 557 -12.76 0.05 -8.56
CA ASN A 557 -12.21 -1.30 -8.67
C ASN A 557 -13.27 -2.37 -9.00
N HIS A 558 -14.53 -1.98 -9.27
CA HIS A 558 -15.65 -2.90 -9.55
C HIS A 558 -15.90 -3.93 -8.42
N LYS A 559 -15.66 -3.55 -7.16
CA LYS A 559 -15.88 -4.39 -5.97
C LYS A 559 -16.71 -3.61 -4.96
N TYR A 560 -18.03 -3.65 -5.07
CA TYR A 560 -18.96 -2.94 -4.18
C TYR A 560 -20.20 -3.78 -3.88
N ASN A 561 -20.94 -3.38 -2.85
CA ASN A 561 -22.25 -3.93 -2.51
C ASN A 561 -23.31 -2.80 -2.50
N GLU A 562 -24.57 -3.17 -2.28
CA GLU A 562 -25.71 -2.27 -2.21
C GLU A 562 -25.49 -1.08 -1.26
N GLY A 563 -25.03 -1.34 -0.03
CA GLY A 563 -24.81 -0.28 0.97
C GLY A 563 -23.71 0.71 0.58
N ILE A 564 -22.66 0.28 -0.13
CA ILE A 564 -21.63 1.18 -0.65
C ILE A 564 -22.20 2.08 -1.76
N LEU A 565 -23.01 1.51 -2.67
CA LEU A 565 -23.65 2.27 -3.74
C LEU A 565 -24.66 3.29 -3.19
N GLU A 566 -25.47 2.89 -2.22
CA GLU A 566 -26.42 3.78 -1.52
C GLU A 566 -25.68 4.95 -0.86
N TYR A 567 -24.58 4.66 -0.17
CA TYR A 567 -23.74 5.69 0.44
C TYR A 567 -23.14 6.66 -0.59
N LEU A 568 -22.67 6.15 -1.73
CA LEU A 568 -22.15 6.98 -2.82
C LEU A 568 -23.24 7.84 -3.46
N ALA A 569 -24.42 7.27 -3.74
CA ALA A 569 -25.55 8.01 -4.29
C ALA A 569 -25.96 9.15 -3.34
N GLY A 570 -26.00 8.89 -2.03
CA GLY A 570 -26.33 9.87 -1.01
C GLY A 570 -25.34 11.03 -0.90
N TYR A 571 -24.03 10.75 -0.89
CA TYR A 571 -23.03 11.75 -0.44
C TYR A 571 -21.98 12.17 -1.49
N TYR A 572 -21.84 11.47 -2.61
CA TYR A 572 -20.76 11.79 -3.55
C TYR A 572 -21.02 13.07 -4.36
N TYR A 573 -20.06 13.99 -4.29
CA TYR A 573 -19.90 15.14 -5.19
C TYR A 573 -18.53 15.06 -5.88
N GLY A 574 -18.51 15.27 -7.20
CA GLY A 574 -17.30 15.15 -8.01
C GLY A 574 -17.61 15.23 -9.50
N SER A 575 -16.95 14.40 -10.31
CA SER A 575 -17.12 14.46 -11.76
C SER A 575 -18.50 13.95 -12.18
N SER A 576 -19.09 14.62 -13.18
CA SER A 576 -20.38 14.20 -13.75
C SER A 576 -20.30 12.80 -14.34
N GLU A 577 -19.13 12.40 -14.85
CA GLU A 577 -18.87 11.06 -15.35
C GLU A 577 -18.94 10.00 -14.25
N THR A 578 -18.31 10.26 -13.10
CA THR A 578 -18.34 9.32 -11.97
C THR A 578 -19.75 9.22 -11.39
N MET A 579 -20.46 10.34 -11.24
CA MET A 579 -21.86 10.36 -10.78
C MET A 579 -22.77 9.58 -11.73
N GLU A 580 -22.59 9.71 -13.04
CA GLU A 580 -23.35 8.93 -14.02
C GLU A 580 -23.08 7.44 -13.92
N ALA A 581 -21.83 7.04 -13.71
CA ALA A 581 -21.48 5.64 -13.49
C ALA A 581 -22.16 5.10 -12.21
N ILE A 582 -22.13 5.87 -11.11
CA ILE A 582 -22.82 5.49 -9.86
C ILE A 582 -24.32 5.36 -10.10
N TRP A 583 -24.94 6.31 -10.82
CA TRP A 583 -26.38 6.28 -11.12
C TRP A 583 -26.77 5.02 -11.91
N LYS A 584 -26.03 4.66 -12.96
CA LYS A 584 -26.30 3.45 -13.77
C LYS A 584 -26.27 2.19 -12.91
N GLU A 585 -25.25 2.04 -12.07
CA GLU A 585 -25.08 0.87 -11.21
C GLU A 585 -26.12 0.85 -10.09
N ALA A 586 -26.38 1.98 -9.43
CA ALA A 586 -27.39 2.09 -8.39
C ALA A 586 -28.81 1.76 -8.92
N ARG A 587 -29.12 2.18 -10.15
CA ARG A 587 -30.38 1.80 -10.85
C ARG A 587 -30.46 0.31 -11.13
N ALA A 588 -29.35 -0.32 -11.53
CA ALA A 588 -29.30 -1.76 -11.75
C ALA A 588 -29.54 -2.56 -10.45
N PHE A 589 -29.24 -1.97 -9.29
CA PHE A 589 -29.55 -2.49 -7.96
C PHE A 589 -30.92 -2.06 -7.41
N GLU A 590 -31.74 -1.34 -8.20
CA GLU A 590 -33.05 -0.81 -7.79
C GLU A 590 -33.00 0.14 -6.56
N LEU A 591 -31.87 0.83 -6.38
CA LEU A 591 -31.69 1.78 -5.28
C LEU A 591 -32.44 3.09 -5.52
N ASN A 592 -32.77 3.78 -4.42
CA ASN A 592 -33.28 5.14 -4.50
C ASN A 592 -32.13 6.10 -4.87
N VAL A 593 -32.21 6.68 -6.06
CA VAL A 593 -31.22 7.60 -6.62
C VAL A 593 -31.75 9.03 -6.77
N PHE A 594 -32.91 9.36 -6.20
CA PHE A 594 -33.58 10.64 -6.39
C PHE A 594 -32.67 11.85 -6.12
N ASP A 595 -31.96 11.85 -4.98
CA ASP A 595 -31.06 12.96 -4.61
C ASP A 595 -29.83 13.04 -5.53
N LEU A 596 -29.37 11.90 -6.05
CA LEU A 596 -28.28 11.83 -7.02
C LEU A 596 -28.72 12.40 -8.36
N GLU A 597 -29.92 12.05 -8.83
CA GLU A 597 -30.50 12.56 -10.07
C GLU A 597 -30.68 14.09 -10.02
N GLU A 598 -31.23 14.62 -8.92
CA GLU A 598 -31.36 16.06 -8.71
C GLU A 598 -30.00 16.77 -8.74
N ARG A 599 -29.01 16.21 -8.03
CA ARG A 599 -27.64 16.75 -7.97
C ARG A 599 -26.99 16.75 -9.35
N MET A 600 -27.12 15.66 -10.10
CA MET A 600 -26.55 15.53 -11.44
C MET A 600 -27.14 16.55 -12.40
N LEU A 601 -28.48 16.65 -12.46
CA LEU A 601 -29.16 17.65 -13.30
C LEU A 601 -28.76 19.07 -12.90
N GLY A 602 -28.71 19.36 -11.59
CA GLY A 602 -28.25 20.64 -11.06
C GLY A 602 -26.82 20.99 -11.48
N GLN A 603 -25.91 20.01 -11.43
CA GLN A 603 -24.52 20.19 -11.87
C GLN A 603 -24.41 20.40 -13.37
N MET A 604 -25.09 19.59 -14.20
CA MET A 604 -25.06 19.74 -15.67
C MET A 604 -25.58 21.11 -16.12
N LEU A 605 -26.64 21.61 -15.49
CA LEU A 605 -27.19 22.95 -15.76
C LEU A 605 -26.25 24.06 -15.26
N PHE A 606 -25.57 23.85 -14.13
CA PHE A 606 -24.61 24.80 -13.60
C PHE A 606 -23.35 24.92 -14.47
N THR A 607 -22.87 23.82 -15.03
CA THR A 607 -21.72 23.80 -15.95
C THR A 607 -22.09 24.12 -17.39
N GLY A 608 -23.38 24.12 -17.72
CA GLY A 608 -23.89 24.27 -19.09
C GLY A 608 -23.49 23.10 -20.01
N GLN A 609 -23.24 21.92 -19.43
CA GLN A 609 -22.83 20.71 -20.15
C GLN A 609 -23.81 19.57 -19.88
N LEU A 610 -24.87 19.51 -20.69
CA LEU A 610 -25.79 18.38 -20.69
C LEU A 610 -25.12 17.16 -21.33
N ARG A 611 -25.23 16.01 -20.65
CA ARG A 611 -24.77 14.72 -21.18
C ARG A 611 -25.91 14.01 -21.90
N GLU A 612 -25.59 13.00 -22.71
CA GLU A 612 -26.59 12.20 -23.44
C GLU A 612 -27.61 11.54 -22.50
N SER A 613 -27.18 11.13 -21.31
CA SER A 613 -28.03 10.52 -20.28
C SER A 613 -28.96 11.49 -19.55
N ALA A 614 -28.83 12.81 -19.77
CA ALA A 614 -29.62 13.82 -19.05
C ALA A 614 -31.13 13.64 -19.25
N SER A 615 -31.57 13.24 -20.45
CA SER A 615 -32.99 12.98 -20.75
C SER A 615 -33.55 11.81 -19.95
N ALA A 616 -32.79 10.71 -19.85
CA ALA A 616 -33.17 9.54 -19.08
C ALA A 616 -33.22 9.84 -17.57
N ILE A 617 -32.18 10.51 -17.05
CA ILE A 617 -32.10 10.94 -15.64
C ILE A 617 -33.28 11.85 -15.29
N PHE A 618 -33.61 12.81 -16.17
CA PHE A 618 -34.73 13.72 -15.95
C PHE A 618 -36.08 13.00 -15.94
N ARG A 619 -36.29 12.05 -16.84
CA ARG A 619 -37.52 11.24 -16.90
C ARG A 619 -37.73 10.47 -15.59
N ASP A 620 -36.67 9.82 -15.10
CA ASP A 620 -36.70 9.06 -13.86
C ASP A 620 -36.97 9.98 -12.65
N TYR A 621 -36.22 11.08 -12.54
CA TYR A 621 -36.42 12.10 -11.51
C TYR A 621 -37.86 12.63 -11.48
N ARG A 622 -38.44 12.94 -12.65
CA ARG A 622 -39.82 13.42 -12.76
C ARG A 622 -40.84 12.34 -12.37
N SER A 623 -40.59 11.08 -12.71
CA SER A 623 -41.48 9.96 -12.35
C SER A 623 -41.56 9.73 -10.84
N LEU A 624 -40.49 10.06 -10.11
CA LEU A 624 -40.40 9.98 -8.65
C LEU A 624 -40.96 11.22 -7.93
N GLY A 625 -41.57 12.15 -8.66
CA GLY A 625 -42.14 13.38 -8.10
C GLY A 625 -41.16 14.55 -8.03
N GLY A 626 -40.09 14.53 -8.82
CA GLY A 626 -39.15 15.64 -8.95
C GLY A 626 -39.83 16.90 -9.48
N GLU A 627 -39.97 17.90 -8.61
CA GLU A 627 -40.61 19.18 -8.91
C GLU A 627 -39.75 20.36 -8.47
N GLY A 628 -40.12 21.57 -8.91
CA GLY A 628 -39.51 22.80 -8.42
C GLY A 628 -38.40 23.34 -9.32
N ILE A 629 -37.32 23.81 -8.70
CA ILE A 629 -36.31 24.64 -9.38
C ILE A 629 -35.55 23.89 -10.47
N VAL A 630 -35.13 22.65 -10.20
CA VAL A 630 -34.34 21.86 -11.15
C VAL A 630 -35.18 21.52 -12.37
N THR A 631 -36.43 21.09 -12.17
CA THR A 631 -37.39 20.83 -13.25
C THR A 631 -37.62 22.05 -14.13
N ARG A 632 -37.91 23.21 -13.53
CA ARG A 632 -38.12 24.46 -14.27
C ARG A 632 -36.85 24.91 -15.01
N ALA A 633 -35.68 24.83 -14.37
CA ALA A 633 -34.42 25.19 -14.99
C ALA A 633 -34.08 24.26 -16.16
N TYR A 634 -34.29 22.96 -16.02
CA TYR A 634 -34.02 21.96 -17.05
C TYR A 634 -34.91 22.17 -18.29
N LEU A 635 -36.23 22.31 -18.09
CA LEU A 635 -37.17 22.58 -19.18
C LEU A 635 -36.88 23.92 -19.86
N THR A 636 -36.54 24.96 -19.09
CA THR A 636 -36.19 26.27 -19.64
C THR A 636 -34.90 26.21 -20.46
N TRP A 637 -33.89 25.47 -20.00
CA TRP A 637 -32.65 25.30 -20.73
C TRP A 637 -32.87 24.59 -22.08
N LEU A 638 -33.63 23.49 -22.08
CA LEU A 638 -33.94 22.77 -23.33
C LEU A 638 -34.77 23.62 -24.30
N ALA A 639 -35.78 24.33 -23.80
CA ALA A 639 -36.57 25.24 -24.62
C ALA A 639 -35.73 26.37 -25.21
N TRP A 640 -34.79 26.91 -24.43
CA TRP A 640 -33.88 27.95 -24.90
C TRP A 640 -32.90 27.42 -25.94
N ASP A 641 -32.29 26.26 -25.75
CA ASP A 641 -31.36 25.67 -26.72
C ASP A 641 -32.07 25.34 -28.05
N ASP A 642 -33.32 24.86 -28.00
CA ASP A 642 -34.18 24.63 -29.16
C ASP A 642 -34.60 25.92 -29.88
N PHE A 643 -35.10 26.89 -29.12
CA PHE A 643 -35.67 28.09 -29.71
C PHE A 643 -34.59 29.06 -30.19
N VAL A 644 -33.58 29.32 -29.35
CA VAL A 644 -32.58 30.38 -29.55
C VAL A 644 -31.38 29.89 -30.34
N ARG A 645 -30.93 28.64 -30.14
CA ARG A 645 -29.76 28.07 -30.84
C ARG A 645 -30.12 27.11 -31.97
N ASP A 646 -31.41 26.85 -32.20
CA ASP A 646 -31.90 25.87 -33.18
C ASP A 646 -31.34 24.44 -32.97
N ASN A 647 -31.04 24.07 -31.71
CA ASN A 647 -30.64 22.70 -31.34
C ASN A 647 -31.89 21.91 -30.91
N PRO A 648 -32.36 20.92 -31.69
CA PRO A 648 -33.66 20.30 -31.45
C PRO A 648 -33.74 19.64 -30.07
N ALA A 649 -34.75 20.02 -29.28
CA ALA A 649 -35.05 19.37 -28.02
C ALA A 649 -35.69 17.98 -28.23
N PRO A 650 -35.55 17.04 -27.28
CA PRO A 650 -36.27 15.77 -27.33
C PRO A 650 -37.78 15.97 -27.36
N GLU A 651 -38.52 15.17 -28.15
CA GLU A 651 -39.99 15.29 -28.29
C GLU A 651 -40.74 15.23 -26.95
N GLU A 652 -40.25 14.40 -26.02
CA GLU A 652 -40.80 14.26 -24.65
C GLU A 652 -40.80 15.60 -23.89
N THR A 653 -39.82 16.48 -24.14
CA THR A 653 -39.73 17.81 -23.50
C THR A 653 -40.98 18.64 -23.75
N PHE A 654 -41.55 18.59 -24.95
CA PHE A 654 -42.76 19.35 -25.27
C PHE A 654 -44.01 18.80 -24.59
N THR A 655 -44.00 17.51 -24.22
CA THR A 655 -45.08 16.93 -23.40
C THR A 655 -45.03 17.48 -21.98
N TYR A 656 -43.83 17.60 -21.41
CA TYR A 656 -43.64 18.22 -20.09
C TYR A 656 -43.95 19.71 -20.10
N LEU A 657 -43.58 20.44 -21.17
CA LEU A 657 -43.94 21.85 -21.34
C LEU A 657 -45.45 22.03 -21.44
N GLU A 658 -46.16 21.20 -22.22
CA GLU A 658 -47.62 21.27 -22.34
C GLU A 658 -48.30 21.10 -20.98
N GLN A 659 -47.86 20.13 -20.16
CA GLN A 659 -48.36 19.91 -18.80
C GLN A 659 -48.10 21.12 -17.89
N ALA A 660 -46.86 21.61 -17.85
CA ALA A 660 -46.46 22.75 -17.01
C ALA A 660 -47.18 24.05 -17.40
N ILE A 661 -47.42 24.25 -18.70
CA ILE A 661 -48.21 25.37 -19.24
C ILE A 661 -49.68 25.24 -18.83
N ALA A 662 -50.26 24.03 -18.88
CA ALA A 662 -51.64 23.78 -18.46
C ALA A 662 -51.85 24.01 -16.95
N TRP A 663 -50.82 23.76 -16.14
CA TRP A 663 -50.82 24.02 -14.69
C TRP A 663 -50.39 25.44 -14.30
N GLU A 664 -50.15 26.32 -15.28
CA GLU A 664 -49.75 27.73 -15.05
C GLU A 664 -48.50 27.88 -14.16
N GLU A 665 -47.49 27.02 -14.33
CA GLU A 665 -46.27 26.97 -13.49
C GLU A 665 -45.31 28.18 -13.62
N ASN A 666 -45.79 29.34 -14.12
CA ASN A 666 -45.01 30.55 -14.36
C ASN A 666 -43.66 30.26 -15.05
N LEU A 667 -43.74 29.59 -16.20
CA LEU A 667 -42.58 29.35 -17.06
C LEU A 667 -42.17 30.64 -17.78
N PRO A 668 -40.86 30.83 -18.06
CA PRO A 668 -40.39 31.94 -18.88
C PRO A 668 -40.95 31.91 -20.31
N GLU A 669 -40.98 33.07 -20.98
CA GLU A 669 -41.58 33.24 -22.31
C GLU A 669 -40.92 32.32 -23.36
N VAL A 670 -39.60 32.10 -23.28
CA VAL A 670 -38.87 31.18 -24.16
C VAL A 670 -39.46 29.76 -24.18
N CYS A 671 -39.98 29.26 -23.05
CA CYS A 671 -40.63 27.94 -22.99
C CYS A 671 -41.90 27.91 -23.83
N GLY A 672 -42.71 28.96 -23.75
CA GLY A 672 -43.93 29.06 -24.55
C GLY A 672 -43.63 29.29 -26.03
N LEU A 673 -42.59 30.06 -26.36
CA LEU A 673 -42.14 30.26 -27.74
C LEU A 673 -41.64 28.96 -28.38
N ALA A 674 -40.81 28.19 -27.66
CA ALA A 674 -40.36 26.86 -28.11
C ALA A 674 -41.54 25.91 -28.33
N TYR A 675 -42.48 25.86 -27.37
CA TYR A 675 -43.69 25.06 -27.50
C TYR A 675 -44.55 25.44 -28.72
N LEU A 676 -44.77 26.73 -28.97
CA LEU A 676 -45.52 27.18 -30.15
C LEU A 676 -44.77 26.92 -31.46
N LYS A 677 -43.45 27.02 -31.48
CA LYS A 677 -42.60 26.68 -32.64
C LYS A 677 -42.76 25.21 -33.01
N GLU A 678 -42.75 24.33 -32.01
CA GLU A 678 -43.02 22.90 -32.18
C GLU A 678 -44.44 22.64 -32.70
N LEU A 679 -45.47 23.27 -32.12
CA LEU A 679 -46.85 23.13 -32.62
C LEU A 679 -47.01 23.58 -34.08
N ALA A 680 -46.26 24.61 -34.50
CA ALA A 680 -46.27 25.10 -35.88
C ALA A 680 -45.73 24.06 -36.89
N GLY A 681 -44.87 23.15 -36.44
CA GLY A 681 -44.33 22.05 -37.26
C GLY A 681 -45.24 20.83 -37.34
N ARG A 682 -46.30 20.75 -36.52
CA ARG A 682 -47.19 19.58 -36.46
C ARG A 682 -48.28 19.65 -37.54
N PRO A 683 -48.62 18.52 -38.18
CA PRO A 683 -49.65 18.49 -39.23
C PRO A 683 -51.07 18.65 -38.67
N GLU A 684 -51.33 18.13 -37.47
CA GLU A 684 -52.64 18.22 -36.80
C GLU A 684 -52.46 18.57 -35.32
N LEU A 685 -53.35 19.45 -34.83
CA LEU A 685 -53.40 19.90 -33.45
C LEU A 685 -54.70 19.42 -32.78
N SER A 686 -54.61 18.98 -31.52
CA SER A 686 -55.82 18.71 -30.73
C SER A 686 -56.58 20.00 -30.43
N GLU A 687 -57.90 19.90 -30.17
CA GLU A 687 -58.72 21.08 -29.83
C GLU A 687 -58.20 21.84 -28.60
N HIS A 688 -57.68 21.12 -27.60
CA HIS A 688 -57.03 21.72 -26.44
C HIS A 688 -55.79 22.54 -26.84
N GLN A 689 -54.91 21.96 -27.67
CA GLN A 689 -53.71 22.63 -28.17
C GLN A 689 -54.07 23.86 -29.02
N LYS A 690 -55.12 23.78 -29.85
CA LYS A 690 -55.59 24.93 -30.66
C LYS A 690 -56.03 26.10 -29.79
N VAL A 691 -56.89 25.85 -28.80
CA VAL A 691 -57.38 26.89 -27.87
C VAL A 691 -56.22 27.51 -27.09
N GLN A 692 -55.30 26.67 -26.61
CA GLN A 692 -54.14 27.14 -25.87
C GLN A 692 -53.18 27.95 -26.74
N ALA A 693 -52.89 27.48 -27.95
CA ALA A 693 -52.04 28.16 -28.91
C ALA A 693 -52.62 29.52 -29.33
N GLU A 694 -53.92 29.60 -29.62
CA GLU A 694 -54.59 30.86 -29.95
C GLU A 694 -54.49 31.88 -28.79
N ARG A 695 -54.67 31.42 -27.55
CA ARG A 695 -54.52 32.25 -26.35
C ARG A 695 -53.09 32.80 -26.21
N MET A 696 -52.08 31.92 -26.29
CA MET A 696 -50.68 32.30 -26.14
C MET A 696 -50.19 33.20 -27.28
N LEU A 697 -50.57 32.91 -28.52
CA LEU A 697 -50.23 33.74 -29.69
C LEU A 697 -50.79 35.15 -29.54
N LYS A 698 -52.04 35.29 -29.10
CA LYS A 698 -52.64 36.61 -28.85
C LYS A 698 -51.87 37.41 -27.81
N GLU A 699 -51.44 36.76 -26.72
CA GLU A 699 -50.62 37.40 -25.68
C GLU A 699 -49.25 37.83 -26.20
N TYR A 700 -48.52 36.94 -26.88
CA TYR A 700 -47.18 37.22 -27.39
C TYR A 700 -47.18 38.27 -28.50
N ILE A 701 -48.16 38.26 -29.39
CA ILE A 701 -48.33 39.30 -30.41
C ILE A 701 -48.59 40.67 -29.78
N GLN A 702 -49.34 40.74 -28.66
CA GLN A 702 -49.55 41.98 -27.90
C GLN A 702 -48.25 42.47 -27.23
N LYS A 703 -47.41 41.54 -26.76
CA LYS A 703 -46.07 41.82 -26.20
C LYS A 703 -45.01 42.16 -27.27
N ARG A 704 -45.37 42.17 -28.56
CA ARG A 704 -44.46 42.34 -29.71
C ARG A 704 -43.44 41.21 -29.90
N LEU A 705 -43.73 40.03 -29.34
CA LEU A 705 -42.99 38.80 -29.58
C LEU A 705 -43.58 38.14 -30.84
N ARG A 706 -43.00 38.46 -32.00
CA ARG A 706 -43.49 38.02 -33.31
C ARG A 706 -42.37 37.35 -34.09
N PHE A 707 -42.64 36.14 -34.56
CA PHE A 707 -41.67 35.28 -35.23
C PHE A 707 -42.31 34.62 -36.45
N GLY A 708 -41.50 34.19 -37.41
CA GLY A 708 -41.94 33.63 -38.68
C GLY A 708 -42.78 32.36 -38.53
N PHE A 709 -42.43 31.48 -37.58
CA PHE A 709 -43.17 30.23 -37.33
C PHE A 709 -44.64 30.48 -36.94
N MET A 710 -44.95 31.64 -36.34
CA MET A 710 -46.31 31.99 -35.91
C MET A 710 -47.25 32.15 -37.11
N LYS A 711 -46.73 32.51 -38.30
CA LYS A 711 -47.54 32.64 -39.52
C LYS A 711 -48.12 31.29 -39.94
N ALA A 712 -47.29 30.24 -39.92
CA ALA A 712 -47.73 28.88 -40.23
C ALA A 712 -48.75 28.36 -39.21
N LEU A 713 -48.50 28.60 -37.92
CA LEU A 713 -49.41 28.18 -36.85
C LEU A 713 -50.76 28.91 -36.92
N LEU A 714 -50.77 30.23 -37.14
CA LEU A 714 -52.00 31.01 -37.31
C LEU A 714 -52.82 30.55 -38.51
N ALA A 715 -52.16 30.18 -39.62
CA ALA A 715 -52.84 29.61 -40.77
C ALA A 715 -53.52 28.28 -40.44
N GLY A 716 -52.84 27.39 -39.71
CA GLY A 716 -53.42 26.13 -39.22
C GLY A 716 -54.59 26.33 -38.24
N LEU A 717 -54.66 27.47 -37.54
CA LEU A 717 -55.73 27.85 -36.63
C LEU A 717 -56.89 28.61 -37.29
N GLY A 718 -56.78 28.94 -38.59
CA GLY A 718 -57.76 29.79 -39.27
C GLY A 718 -57.77 31.24 -38.78
N ARG A 719 -56.63 31.71 -38.27
CA ARG A 719 -56.38 33.06 -37.73
C ARG A 719 -55.26 33.79 -38.47
N SER A 720 -55.08 33.49 -39.77
CA SER A 720 -54.04 34.09 -40.62
C SER A 720 -54.06 35.62 -40.55
N GLU A 721 -55.21 36.21 -40.22
CA GLU A 721 -55.42 37.65 -40.27
C GLU A 721 -54.49 38.51 -39.40
N LEU A 722 -53.81 37.92 -38.43
CA LEU A 722 -52.95 38.68 -37.52
C LEU A 722 -51.56 39.02 -38.11
N LEU A 723 -51.00 38.17 -38.98
CA LEU A 723 -49.63 38.29 -39.51
C LEU A 723 -49.51 37.93 -41.01
N GLU A 724 -50.62 37.80 -41.74
CA GLU A 724 -50.67 37.43 -43.16
C GLU A 724 -49.78 38.32 -44.04
N ASP A 725 -49.81 39.64 -43.81
CA ASP A 725 -49.10 40.66 -44.59
C ASP A 725 -47.62 40.83 -44.20
N LYS A 726 -47.12 40.03 -43.27
CA LYS A 726 -45.74 40.10 -42.76
C LYS A 726 -44.85 39.01 -43.35
N THR A 727 -43.65 39.44 -43.70
CA THR A 727 -42.48 38.59 -44.02
C THR A 727 -41.43 38.82 -42.95
N PHE A 728 -40.88 37.72 -42.42
CA PHE A 728 -39.94 37.77 -41.31
C PHE A 728 -38.53 37.41 -41.77
N VAL A 729 -37.56 38.23 -41.39
CA VAL A 729 -36.15 37.89 -41.44
C VAL A 729 -35.69 37.66 -40.01
N GLU A 730 -35.29 36.43 -39.71
CA GLU A 730 -34.75 36.04 -38.40
C GLU A 730 -33.25 35.81 -38.50
N TYR A 731 -32.53 36.25 -37.47
CA TYR A 731 -31.11 36.01 -37.31
C TYR A 731 -30.81 35.66 -35.86
N ARG A 732 -29.93 34.69 -35.63
CA ARG A 732 -29.53 34.22 -34.31
C ARG A 732 -28.09 34.58 -34.07
N ALA A 733 -27.83 35.27 -32.97
CA ALA A 733 -26.51 35.77 -32.59
C ALA A 733 -26.49 36.07 -31.10
N ASP A 734 -25.29 36.30 -30.56
CA ASP A 734 -25.14 36.71 -29.17
C ASP A 734 -25.88 38.05 -28.92
N PRO A 735 -26.70 38.17 -27.86
CA PRO A 735 -27.41 39.42 -27.52
C PRO A 735 -26.49 40.63 -27.32
N SER A 736 -25.21 40.41 -26.97
CA SER A 736 -24.20 41.47 -26.81
C SER A 736 -23.73 42.07 -28.14
N HIS A 737 -23.86 41.31 -29.24
CA HIS A 737 -23.39 41.73 -30.56
C HIS A 737 -24.29 42.80 -31.19
N ARG A 738 -23.71 43.61 -32.08
CA ARG A 738 -24.47 44.58 -32.86
C ARG A 738 -24.83 43.98 -34.20
N VAL A 739 -26.11 43.73 -34.41
CA VAL A 739 -26.61 43.12 -35.63
C VAL A 739 -27.26 44.17 -36.52
N PHE A 740 -26.84 44.22 -37.79
CA PHE A 740 -27.38 45.11 -38.82
C PHE A 740 -27.95 44.29 -39.96
N ILE A 741 -29.17 44.61 -40.38
CA ILE A 741 -29.76 44.07 -41.61
C ILE A 741 -29.54 45.08 -42.73
N HIS A 742 -28.96 44.61 -43.83
CA HIS A 742 -28.84 45.32 -45.08
C HIS A 742 -29.88 44.75 -46.03
N TYR A 743 -30.86 45.54 -46.45
CA TYR A 743 -31.91 45.06 -47.33
C TYR A 743 -32.24 46.03 -48.46
N VAL A 744 -32.78 45.48 -49.54
CA VAL A 744 -33.31 46.22 -50.68
C VAL A 744 -34.62 45.58 -51.12
N ILE A 745 -35.63 46.40 -51.37
CA ILE A 745 -36.92 45.95 -51.92
C ILE A 745 -36.97 46.44 -53.37
N GLU A 746 -36.97 45.50 -54.30
CA GLU A 746 -37.05 45.77 -55.74
C GLU A 746 -38.49 45.57 -56.20
N THR A 747 -39.07 46.61 -56.78
CA THR A 747 -40.36 46.50 -57.47
C THR A 747 -40.12 46.17 -58.95
N PRO A 748 -41.07 45.53 -59.65
CA PRO A 748 -40.94 45.23 -61.08
C PRO A 748 -40.71 46.47 -61.98
N ARG A 749 -40.96 47.69 -61.47
CA ARG A 749 -40.87 48.96 -62.20
C ARG A 749 -39.61 49.77 -61.88
N GLU A 750 -39.00 49.60 -60.71
CA GLU A 750 -37.81 50.35 -60.28
C GLU A 750 -36.57 49.44 -60.31
N LYS A 751 -35.56 49.83 -61.11
CA LYS A 751 -34.33 49.04 -61.31
C LYS A 751 -33.12 49.53 -60.51
N ASN A 752 -33.21 50.70 -59.89
CA ASN A 752 -32.12 51.31 -59.14
C ASN A 752 -32.52 51.45 -57.66
N CYS A 753 -32.29 50.40 -56.88
CA CYS A 753 -32.49 50.44 -55.44
C CYS A 753 -31.14 50.25 -54.73
N SER A 754 -30.83 51.10 -53.75
CA SER A 754 -29.64 50.94 -52.90
C SER A 754 -30.01 50.18 -51.62
N TYR A 755 -29.09 49.36 -51.12
CA TYR A 755 -29.26 48.71 -49.82
C TYR A 755 -29.47 49.76 -48.72
N MET A 756 -30.49 49.55 -47.89
CA MET A 756 -30.69 50.24 -46.64
C MET A 756 -30.10 49.41 -45.51
N ALA A 757 -29.38 50.05 -44.59
CA ALA A 757 -28.83 49.41 -43.40
C ALA A 757 -29.64 49.83 -42.17
N GLU A 758 -30.14 48.86 -41.40
CA GLU A 758 -30.90 49.10 -40.18
C GLU A 758 -30.34 48.24 -39.04
N ARG A 759 -30.19 48.83 -37.85
CA ARG A 759 -29.79 48.09 -36.65
C ARG A 759 -30.98 47.26 -36.14
N MET A 760 -30.77 45.97 -35.94
CA MET A 760 -31.73 45.08 -35.29
C MET A 760 -31.49 45.04 -33.78
N TYR A 761 -32.57 44.91 -33.03
CA TYR A 761 -32.56 44.65 -31.59
C TYR A 761 -33.17 43.26 -31.34
N PRO A 762 -32.69 42.51 -30.34
CA PRO A 762 -33.21 41.18 -30.06
C PRO A 762 -34.67 41.27 -29.59
N VAL A 763 -35.54 40.47 -30.20
CA VAL A 763 -36.96 40.34 -29.78
C VAL A 763 -37.05 39.41 -28.58
N GLU A 764 -36.26 38.34 -28.60
CA GLU A 764 -35.94 37.48 -27.46
C GLU A 764 -34.40 37.44 -27.36
N PRO A 765 -33.78 37.37 -26.16
CA PRO A 765 -32.33 37.29 -26.04
C PRO A 765 -31.73 36.15 -26.88
N GLY A 766 -31.08 36.54 -27.98
CA GLY A 766 -30.40 35.65 -28.93
C GLY A 766 -31.10 35.50 -30.28
N VAL A 767 -32.31 36.06 -30.43
CA VAL A 767 -33.10 36.04 -31.66
C VAL A 767 -33.46 37.46 -32.10
N PHE A 768 -32.96 37.86 -33.26
CA PHE A 768 -33.19 39.14 -33.90
C PHE A 768 -34.20 38.95 -35.02
N VAL A 769 -35.25 39.78 -35.03
CA VAL A 769 -36.32 39.67 -36.02
C VAL A 769 -36.57 41.01 -36.66
N LYS A 770 -36.64 41.03 -37.99
CA LYS A 770 -37.12 42.17 -38.77
C LYS A 770 -38.36 41.78 -39.57
N GLU A 771 -39.42 42.57 -39.39
CA GLU A 771 -40.66 42.45 -40.13
C GLU A 771 -40.63 43.34 -41.39
N PHE A 772 -41.08 42.77 -42.51
CA PHE A 772 -41.30 43.46 -43.78
C PHE A 772 -42.76 43.27 -44.22
N THR A 773 -43.35 44.32 -44.79
CA THR A 773 -44.60 44.19 -45.56
C THR A 773 -44.21 44.20 -47.04
N LEU A 774 -44.40 43.08 -47.74
CA LEU A 774 -44.09 42.94 -49.16
C LEU A 774 -45.38 42.84 -49.98
N PHE A 775 -45.41 43.50 -51.12
CA PHE A 775 -46.50 43.43 -52.08
C PHE A 775 -46.23 42.40 -53.19
N TYR A 776 -47.26 42.00 -53.91
CA TYR A 776 -47.16 40.97 -54.93
C TYR A 776 -46.14 41.35 -56.01
N GLY A 777 -45.16 40.48 -56.24
CA GLY A 777 -44.09 40.65 -57.22
C GLY A 777 -42.87 41.44 -56.71
N GLU A 778 -42.89 41.96 -55.48
CA GLU A 778 -41.71 42.58 -54.87
C GLU A 778 -40.65 41.54 -54.51
N ARG A 779 -39.38 41.90 -54.72
CA ARG A 779 -38.24 41.10 -54.28
C ARG A 779 -37.55 41.78 -53.11
N LEU A 780 -37.48 41.08 -51.97
CA LEU A 780 -36.61 41.44 -50.86
C LEU A 780 -35.27 40.73 -51.05
N THR A 781 -34.18 41.49 -51.17
CA THR A 781 -32.80 40.96 -51.09
C THR A 781 -32.14 41.52 -49.85
N TRP A 782 -31.54 40.66 -49.03
CA TRP A 782 -30.94 41.07 -47.77
C TRP A 782 -29.70 40.24 -47.39
N PHE A 783 -28.84 40.85 -46.59
CA PHE A 783 -27.82 40.17 -45.81
C PHE A 783 -27.73 40.80 -44.42
N VAL A 784 -27.18 40.06 -43.47
CA VAL A 784 -26.97 40.49 -42.09
C VAL A 784 -25.48 40.62 -41.82
N THR A 785 -25.10 41.74 -41.19
CA THR A 785 -23.76 42.00 -40.67
C THR A 785 -23.81 41.95 -39.14
N GLU A 786 -23.00 41.08 -38.56
CA GLU A 786 -22.83 40.92 -37.12
C GLU A 786 -21.48 41.50 -36.70
N GLN A 787 -21.50 42.46 -35.79
CA GLN A 787 -20.31 43.07 -35.22
C GLN A 787 -20.13 42.60 -33.77
N MET A 788 -19.03 41.90 -33.52
CA MET A 788 -18.64 41.38 -32.21
C MET A 788 -18.08 42.49 -31.31
N GLU A 789 -17.89 42.21 -30.02
CA GLU A 789 -17.39 43.19 -29.05
C GLU A 789 -15.96 43.68 -29.32
N ASP A 790 -15.12 42.85 -29.95
CA ASP A 790 -13.75 43.17 -30.34
C ASP A 790 -13.66 44.03 -31.62
N GLY A 791 -14.81 44.35 -32.24
CA GLY A 791 -14.93 45.13 -33.45
C GLY A 791 -14.79 44.31 -34.74
N THR A 792 -14.64 42.98 -34.65
CA THR A 792 -14.70 42.11 -35.83
C THR A 792 -16.10 42.08 -36.41
N GLU A 793 -16.19 42.07 -37.74
CA GLU A 793 -17.46 42.05 -38.48
C GLU A 793 -17.56 40.80 -39.33
N GLN A 794 -18.69 40.12 -39.23
CA GLN A 794 -19.03 38.95 -40.03
C GLN A 794 -20.30 39.25 -40.82
N ALA A 795 -20.23 39.11 -42.15
CA ALA A 795 -21.38 39.26 -43.03
C ALA A 795 -21.87 37.89 -43.50
N THR A 796 -23.19 37.72 -43.52
CA THR A 796 -23.84 36.57 -44.16
C THR A 796 -23.91 36.76 -45.67
N PRO A 797 -24.02 35.67 -46.47
CA PRO A 797 -24.26 35.78 -47.90
C PRO A 797 -25.64 36.40 -48.20
N ASP A 798 -25.74 37.10 -49.33
CA ASP A 798 -27.00 37.64 -49.82
C ASP A 798 -28.08 36.55 -49.96
N ARG A 799 -29.26 36.84 -49.44
CA ARG A 799 -30.48 36.05 -49.60
C ARG A 799 -31.51 36.89 -50.36
N SER A 800 -32.31 36.25 -51.21
CA SER A 800 -33.40 36.93 -51.91
C SER A 800 -34.69 36.13 -51.85
N PHE A 801 -35.80 36.81 -51.63
CA PHE A 801 -37.14 36.28 -51.58
C PHE A 801 -38.05 37.12 -52.48
N VAL A 802 -38.90 36.49 -53.28
CA VAL A 802 -39.89 37.17 -54.12
C VAL A 802 -41.27 36.79 -53.63
N GLU A 803 -42.06 37.78 -53.28
CA GLU A 803 -43.41 37.58 -52.81
C GLU A 803 -44.33 37.28 -54.01
N LYS A 804 -44.94 36.09 -54.01
CA LYS A 804 -45.79 35.58 -55.11
C LYS A 804 -46.93 34.70 -54.60
N GLN A 805 -47.39 34.91 -53.36
CA GLN A 805 -48.50 34.14 -52.83
C GLN A 805 -49.74 34.26 -53.74
N GLU A 806 -50.23 33.11 -54.22
CA GLU A 806 -51.37 33.03 -55.15
C GLU A 806 -52.72 32.99 -54.41
N GLU A 807 -52.71 32.71 -53.11
CA GLU A 807 -53.91 32.72 -52.28
C GLU A 807 -54.35 34.16 -51.99
N PRO A 808 -55.66 34.47 -52.10
CA PRO A 808 -56.17 35.80 -51.80
C PRO A 808 -56.04 36.11 -50.30
N MET A 809 -55.58 37.31 -49.96
CA MET A 809 -55.44 37.71 -48.55
C MET A 809 -56.80 37.84 -47.86
N CYS A 810 -56.96 37.18 -46.69
CA CYS A 810 -58.23 37.07 -45.97
C CYS A 810 -58.51 38.24 -44.99
N THR A 811 -57.56 39.15 -44.80
CA THR A 811 -57.54 40.13 -43.70
C THR A 811 -58.46 41.34 -43.81
N GLY A 812 -58.86 41.73 -45.03
CA GLY A 812 -59.58 43.01 -45.25
C GLY A 812 -58.80 44.24 -44.77
N THR A 813 -57.48 44.14 -44.58
CA THR A 813 -56.61 45.25 -44.18
C THR A 813 -56.30 46.13 -45.39
N LYS A 814 -55.90 47.39 -45.10
CA LYS A 814 -55.38 48.31 -46.12
C LYS A 814 -54.24 47.69 -46.93
N TYR A 815 -53.37 46.90 -46.30
CA TYR A 815 -52.22 46.26 -46.95
C TYR A 815 -52.65 45.10 -47.84
N ALA A 816 -53.62 44.29 -47.42
CA ALA A 816 -54.19 43.23 -48.25
C ALA A 816 -54.91 43.77 -49.49
N ASP A 817 -55.68 44.85 -49.35
CA ASP A 817 -56.31 45.50 -50.50
C ASP A 817 -55.23 45.99 -51.50
N ILE A 818 -54.12 46.55 -51.01
CA ILE A 818 -52.99 46.97 -51.87
C ILE A 818 -52.26 45.77 -52.50
N TYR A 819 -52.08 44.69 -51.75
CA TYR A 819 -51.48 43.45 -52.26
C TYR A 819 -52.29 42.89 -53.43
N GLU A 820 -53.61 42.80 -53.25
CA GLU A 820 -54.53 42.31 -54.28
C GLU A 820 -54.54 43.20 -55.53
N MET A 821 -54.50 44.52 -55.35
CA MET A 821 -54.33 45.47 -56.46
C MET A 821 -52.99 45.27 -57.18
N SER A 822 -51.89 45.09 -56.43
CA SER A 822 -50.57 44.85 -57.01
C SER A 822 -50.51 43.55 -57.81
N ARG A 823 -51.24 42.52 -57.36
CA ARG A 823 -51.43 41.26 -58.07
C ARG A 823 -52.20 41.44 -59.37
N ALA A 824 -53.35 42.12 -59.32
CA ALA A 824 -54.14 42.42 -60.52
C ALA A 824 -53.33 43.21 -61.57
N VAL A 825 -52.48 44.15 -61.13
CA VAL A 825 -51.53 44.88 -62.00
C VAL A 825 -50.51 43.93 -62.64
N ALA A 826 -49.95 42.99 -61.88
CA ALA A 826 -48.98 42.03 -62.39
C ALA A 826 -49.60 41.01 -63.37
N GLU A 827 -50.83 40.58 -63.10
CA GLU A 827 -51.64 39.67 -63.93
C GLU A 827 -52.23 40.37 -65.18
N ARG A 828 -52.19 41.72 -65.23
CA ARG A 828 -52.80 42.57 -66.26
C ARG A 828 -54.32 42.47 -66.32
N ASP A 829 -54.97 42.21 -65.18
CA ASP A 829 -56.43 42.17 -65.03
C ASP A 829 -56.97 43.55 -64.65
N GLN A 830 -57.32 44.34 -65.67
CA GLN A 830 -57.69 45.73 -65.49
C GLN A 830 -59.12 45.92 -64.95
N GLU A 831 -60.06 45.03 -65.30
CA GLU A 831 -61.43 45.06 -64.76
C GLU A 831 -61.44 44.79 -63.25
N LYS A 832 -60.66 43.78 -62.81
CA LYS A 832 -60.52 43.47 -61.38
C LYS A 832 -59.85 44.61 -60.61
N LEU A 833 -58.83 45.24 -61.21
CA LEU A 833 -58.12 46.36 -60.59
C LEU A 833 -59.01 47.61 -60.41
N GLU A 834 -59.81 47.97 -61.41
CA GLU A 834 -60.72 49.13 -61.33
C GLU A 834 -61.72 48.96 -60.20
N LYS A 835 -62.33 47.77 -60.09
CA LYS A 835 -63.24 47.43 -59.00
C LYS A 835 -62.57 47.49 -57.62
N GLN A 836 -61.36 46.93 -57.50
CA GLN A 836 -60.60 46.96 -56.24
C GLN A 836 -60.21 48.39 -55.83
N LEU A 837 -59.91 49.27 -56.79
CA LEU A 837 -59.61 50.68 -56.53
C LEU A 837 -60.83 51.46 -56.04
N GLU A 838 -62.01 51.21 -56.62
CA GLU A 838 -63.28 51.78 -56.15
C GLU A 838 -63.57 51.32 -54.72
N ASP A 839 -63.54 50.01 -54.46
CA ASP A 839 -63.79 49.41 -53.13
C ASP A 839 -62.80 49.97 -52.08
N TYR A 840 -61.51 50.05 -52.42
CA TYR A 840 -60.48 50.60 -51.53
C TYR A 840 -60.68 52.10 -51.27
N GLY A 841 -61.08 52.85 -52.29
CA GLY A 841 -61.41 54.27 -52.19
C GLY A 841 -62.57 54.53 -51.24
N GLU A 842 -63.65 53.76 -51.36
CA GLU A 842 -64.80 53.81 -50.47
C GLU A 842 -64.40 53.47 -49.02
N LYS A 843 -63.66 52.37 -48.82
CA LYS A 843 -63.17 51.99 -47.48
C LYS A 843 -62.29 53.07 -46.87
N LYS A 844 -61.34 53.62 -47.63
CA LYS A 844 -60.44 54.68 -47.17
C LYS A 844 -61.22 55.93 -46.77
N PHE A 845 -62.18 56.35 -47.59
CA PHE A 845 -63.07 57.48 -47.29
C PHE A 845 -63.88 57.25 -46.01
N LEU A 846 -64.46 56.05 -45.84
CA LEU A 846 -65.18 55.68 -44.62
C LEU A 846 -64.28 55.72 -43.38
N VAL A 847 -63.06 55.19 -43.47
CA VAL A 847 -62.09 55.21 -42.36
C VAL A 847 -61.68 56.63 -41.99
N GLU A 848 -61.33 57.46 -42.97
CA GLU A 848 -60.94 58.85 -42.76
C GLU A 848 -62.09 59.71 -42.20
N THR A 849 -63.34 59.39 -42.55
CA THR A 849 -64.53 60.13 -42.11
C THR A 849 -65.06 59.68 -40.75
N LEU A 850 -65.03 58.37 -40.45
CA LEU A 850 -65.64 57.79 -39.24
C LEU A 850 -64.64 57.61 -38.08
N PHE A 851 -63.34 57.47 -38.39
CA PHE A 851 -62.30 57.14 -37.40
C PHE A 851 -61.16 58.16 -37.35
N SER A 852 -61.38 59.40 -37.80
CA SER A 852 -60.41 60.49 -37.61
C SER A 852 -60.12 60.68 -36.12
N LEU A 853 -58.90 60.34 -35.68
CA LEU A 853 -58.41 60.68 -34.35
C LEU A 853 -58.41 62.21 -34.20
N LYS A 854 -59.15 62.72 -33.20
CA LYS A 854 -58.92 64.05 -32.65
C LYS A 854 -57.76 64.02 -31.67
#